data_AF-A0A938V204-F1
#
_entry.id   AF-A0A938V204-F1
#
_cell.length_a   1.000
_cell.length_b   1.000
_cell.length_c   1.000
_cell.angle_alpha   90.00
_cell.angle_beta   90.00
_cell.angle_gamma   90.00
#
_symmetry.space_group_name_H-M   'P 1'
#
loop_
_entity.id
_entity.type
_entity.pdbx_description
1 polymer ?
#
loop_
_entity_poly.entity_id
_entity_poly.type
_entity_poly.pdbx_seq_one_letter_code
_entity_poly.pdbx_strand_id
1 'polypeptide(L)'
;MRLVVVVSASALLLSCSSSSSGDVTGQQDLQSEASGADGSLPADDAADSGAVDLAGEQAGDVPPAPPPRLLKFRAIGGMSMGAGALNFHAHHPGLVDVVAAQGGYVNYSYVIDMLHRQIFGGFCPRELLLAHVDDLNDPDAPGLQCGIPGPQFPWEYAQNFNNIHPDFSGTTWDRTAYLDSIEGLTTAFGNLFSYNPDHPLLPPGVPAERLEDPRSPALCETPVVVGKPHSFNAEYNPDGTYDLVSFCDGEEPIPGGKDNPDYWSLLGAYDPAVPHTRPVHMILAVDYNGNGLRDYHEPLVINARERHQDVGRDGCASAQEDGKGGCSGGGAGNDPNGDDFDTFDNPLGTEGDNFYQAGEPHDDLGLDGVEGTGDFGEGDGEYSVSPHLAKLFDITGMHWIANAPDAELAATDIFLDAGIRDGLQSLTGTYRIAALLQSREPNTRIFEEFSGTDLSVHPSPEPVMLNKVYTLIDWSEKGTGKNHLVMYGYPDATPEEIDAGDGKHVGSPEQVFNRVAMFIYRALARWPDLDSTECKGTPGKIFRGSFYADALGSRFGYSISLPPCYDESSLVYPVIYFLPGSGMWAEDVTVTNLIFNASMYSGHLPKFIEVAPEGQCCRIHKPTGKRYCACVNDKGDGSVWSCVDPQCKGAHEACEILKIPKQETVQECPGGCVFANQVSDQFGNVESAAHMKYEDMLLDLMAHVDETYRVRKAQTAPAQ
;
A
#
# COMPACT_ATOMS: atom_id res chain seq x y z
N MET A 1 12.77 -26.10 35.32
CA MET A 1 14.08 -25.68 34.76
C MET A 1 13.75 -24.60 33.73
N ARG A 2 13.89 -23.31 34.11
CA ARG A 2 13.47 -22.18 33.27
C ARG A 2 14.55 -21.95 32.21
N LEU A 3 14.26 -22.32 30.97
CA LEU A 3 15.11 -22.01 29.82
C LEU A 3 14.74 -20.59 29.38
N VAL A 4 15.56 -19.61 29.75
CA VAL A 4 15.47 -18.25 29.21
C VAL A 4 16.18 -18.29 27.85
N VAL A 5 15.40 -18.35 26.78
CA VAL A 5 15.93 -18.14 25.42
C VAL A 5 15.96 -16.63 25.21
N VAL A 6 17.15 -16.05 25.29
CA VAL A 6 17.41 -14.67 24.85
C VAL A 6 17.55 -14.75 23.32
N VAL A 7 16.45 -14.50 22.60
CA VAL A 7 16.54 -14.15 21.17
C VAL A 7 16.89 -12.67 21.13
N SER A 8 18.09 -12.32 20.68
CA SER A 8 18.47 -10.92 20.46
C SER A 8 17.65 -10.35 19.31
N ALA A 9 17.09 -9.15 19.50
CA ALA A 9 16.32 -8.40 18.50
C ALA A 9 17.03 -8.23 17.13
N SER A 10 18.35 -8.40 17.08
CA SER A 10 19.14 -8.39 15.83
C SER A 10 18.73 -9.44 14.80
N ALA A 11 18.01 -10.51 15.18
CA ALA A 11 17.49 -11.52 14.25
C ALA A 11 16.12 -11.17 13.64
N LEU A 12 15.45 -10.11 14.13
CA LEU A 12 14.20 -9.56 13.58
C LEU A 12 14.45 -8.32 12.70
N LEU A 13 15.71 -7.93 12.50
CA LEU A 13 16.06 -7.00 11.44
C LEU A 13 15.82 -7.71 10.10
N LEU A 14 14.61 -7.54 9.55
CA LEU A 14 14.32 -7.79 8.14
C LEU A 14 15.40 -7.08 7.32
N SER A 15 16.35 -7.84 6.79
CA SER A 15 17.39 -7.27 5.93
C SER A 15 16.81 -7.01 4.55
N CYS A 16 16.03 -5.94 4.42
CA CYS A 16 15.86 -5.27 3.13
C CYS A 16 17.15 -4.50 2.85
N SER A 17 18.22 -5.22 2.50
CA SER A 17 19.49 -4.61 2.12
C SER A 17 19.85 -5.05 0.70
N SER A 18 19.80 -4.12 -0.23
CA SER A 18 20.77 -4.09 -1.33
C SER A 18 22.15 -3.87 -0.69
N SER A 19 23.05 -4.80 -0.93
CA SER A 19 24.38 -4.88 -0.33
C SER A 19 25.21 -3.60 -0.51
N SER A 20 25.56 -2.92 0.58
CA SER A 20 26.81 -2.16 0.68
C SER A 20 27.33 -2.23 2.12
N SER A 21 28.56 -2.70 2.26
CA SER A 21 29.22 -3.03 3.52
C SER A 21 30.13 -1.88 3.99
N GLY A 22 30.01 -1.47 5.26
CA GLY A 22 30.98 -0.60 5.93
C GLY A 22 30.81 -0.63 7.46
N ASP A 23 31.66 -1.41 8.13
CA ASP A 23 31.91 -1.36 9.58
C ASP A 23 32.57 -0.03 9.95
N VAL A 24 32.21 0.60 11.09
CA VAL A 24 33.16 1.13 12.10
C VAL A 24 32.47 1.36 13.46
N THR A 25 33.10 0.84 14.50
CA THR A 25 32.91 1.09 15.94
C THR A 25 33.45 2.45 16.39
N GLY A 26 32.75 3.19 17.26
CA GLY A 26 33.30 4.41 17.88
C GLY A 26 32.44 4.98 19.01
N GLN A 27 32.73 4.58 20.24
CA GLN A 27 32.12 5.05 21.49
C GLN A 27 32.95 6.23 22.04
N GLN A 28 32.37 7.42 22.21
CA GLN A 28 32.97 8.49 23.04
C GLN A 28 31.93 9.33 23.78
N ASP A 29 32.19 9.46 25.09
CA ASP A 29 31.53 10.30 26.09
C ASP A 29 31.54 11.79 25.74
N LEU A 30 30.41 12.48 25.93
CA LEU A 30 30.42 13.92 26.25
C LEU A 30 29.37 14.26 27.30
N GLN A 31 29.88 14.69 28.46
CA GLN A 31 29.19 15.42 29.51
C GLN A 31 29.10 16.90 29.14
N SER A 32 27.92 17.53 29.30
CA SER A 32 27.76 18.91 29.80
C SER A 32 26.27 19.19 29.97
N GLU A 33 25.77 19.23 31.20
CA GLU A 33 25.52 20.44 32.01
C GLU A 33 24.21 21.16 31.68
N ALA A 34 23.38 21.21 32.70
CA ALA A 34 22.02 21.71 32.74
C ALA A 34 21.95 23.21 33.05
N SER A 35 20.95 23.87 32.47
CA SER A 35 20.19 24.98 33.06
C SER A 35 18.91 25.10 32.21
N GLY A 36 17.68 25.09 32.71
CA GLY A 36 17.16 25.57 33.99
C GLY A 36 16.33 26.81 33.72
N ALA A 37 15.05 26.66 33.37
CA ALA A 37 14.08 27.75 33.37
C ALA A 37 12.65 27.19 33.52
N ASP A 38 12.12 27.38 34.73
CA ASP A 38 10.72 27.27 35.14
C ASP A 38 9.80 28.12 34.27
N GLY A 39 8.62 27.58 33.95
CA GLY A 39 7.54 28.31 33.28
C GLY A 39 6.20 27.60 33.50
N SER A 40 5.65 27.75 34.70
CA SER A 40 4.30 27.36 35.10
C SER A 40 3.22 28.01 34.23
N LEU A 41 2.27 27.22 33.71
CA LEU A 41 1.01 27.70 33.13
C LEU A 41 -0.16 27.38 34.08
N PRO A 42 -1.17 28.28 34.22
CA PRO A 42 -2.32 28.08 35.09
C PRO A 42 -3.40 27.21 34.42
N ALA A 43 -4.13 26.49 35.27
CA ALA A 43 -5.33 25.73 34.94
C ALA A 43 -6.54 26.65 34.75
N ASP A 44 -7.32 26.42 33.69
CA ASP A 44 -8.65 27.01 33.52
C ASP A 44 -9.72 25.91 33.33
N ASP A 45 -10.56 25.86 34.36
CA ASP A 45 -12.01 25.63 34.45
C ASP A 45 -12.77 24.81 33.40
N ALA A 46 -13.39 23.75 33.92
CA ALA A 46 -14.42 22.92 33.34
C ALA A 46 -15.77 23.66 33.18
N ALA A 47 -16.39 23.51 32.00
CA ALA A 47 -17.77 23.90 31.74
C ALA A 47 -18.63 22.68 31.38
N ASP A 48 -19.42 22.27 32.37
CA ASP A 48 -20.78 21.69 32.37
C ASP A 48 -21.44 21.42 31.00
N SER A 49 -21.52 20.15 30.59
CA SER A 49 -22.38 19.68 29.49
C SER A 49 -23.66 19.04 30.05
N GLY A 50 -24.78 19.71 29.78
CA GLY A 50 -26.11 19.27 30.20
C GLY A 50 -26.55 17.98 29.52
N ALA A 51 -26.77 16.94 30.32
CA ALA A 51 -27.41 15.70 29.90
C ALA A 51 -28.89 15.92 29.58
N VAL A 52 -29.29 15.55 28.35
CA VAL A 52 -30.69 15.47 27.92
C VAL A 52 -31.22 14.08 28.27
N ASP A 53 -32.22 14.06 29.14
CA ASP A 53 -32.86 12.86 29.69
C ASP A 53 -33.84 12.25 28.65
N LEU A 54 -33.43 11.21 27.91
CA LEU A 54 -34.29 10.43 27.01
C LEU A 54 -34.83 9.20 27.74
N ALA A 55 -35.89 9.37 28.52
CA ALA A 55 -36.64 8.27 29.11
C ALA A 55 -37.76 7.80 28.17
N GLY A 56 -37.64 6.57 27.63
CA GLY A 56 -38.71 5.94 26.85
C GLY A 56 -38.38 4.60 26.18
N GLU A 57 -37.64 3.68 26.82
CA GLU A 57 -37.46 2.32 26.28
C GLU A 57 -38.77 1.53 26.37
N GLN A 58 -39.48 1.43 25.25
CA GLN A 58 -40.39 0.32 25.00
C GLN A 58 -39.54 -0.94 24.74
N ALA A 59 -39.89 -2.04 25.39
CA ALA A 59 -39.31 -3.35 25.13
C ALA A 59 -39.56 -3.76 23.67
N GLY A 60 -38.60 -3.45 22.81
CA GLY A 60 -38.55 -3.88 21.42
C GLY A 60 -38.27 -5.37 21.34
N ASP A 61 -38.91 -6.03 20.36
CA ASP A 61 -38.65 -7.41 20.00
C ASP A 61 -37.15 -7.69 19.92
N VAL A 62 -36.69 -8.71 20.64
CA VAL A 62 -35.30 -9.19 20.54
C VAL A 62 -35.05 -9.55 19.08
N PRO A 63 -34.09 -8.91 18.39
CA PRO A 63 -33.76 -9.27 17.02
C PRO A 63 -33.49 -10.77 16.94
N PRO A 64 -33.98 -11.47 15.90
CA PRO A 64 -33.66 -12.88 15.74
C PRO A 64 -32.14 -13.06 15.78
N ALA A 65 -31.68 -14.07 16.50
CA ALA A 65 -30.26 -14.38 16.60
C ALA A 65 -29.68 -14.50 15.18
N PRO A 66 -28.52 -13.88 14.91
CA PRO A 66 -27.93 -13.93 13.58
C PRO A 66 -27.71 -15.39 13.17
N PRO A 67 -27.91 -15.73 11.88
CA PRO A 67 -27.72 -17.09 11.41
C PRO A 67 -26.28 -17.54 11.68
N PRO A 68 -26.06 -18.82 12.00
CA PRO A 68 -24.74 -19.32 12.33
C PRO A 68 -23.79 -19.17 11.13
N ARG A 69 -22.68 -18.46 11.34
CA ARG A 69 -21.65 -18.15 10.34
C ARG A 69 -20.92 -19.43 9.89
N LEU A 70 -20.68 -19.60 8.59
CA LEU A 70 -19.82 -20.66 8.07
C LEU A 70 -18.36 -20.25 8.21
N LEU A 71 -17.66 -20.81 9.20
CA LEU A 71 -16.24 -20.54 9.44
C LEU A 71 -15.38 -21.30 8.45
N LYS A 72 -14.40 -20.62 7.85
CA LYS A 72 -13.48 -21.17 6.85
C LYS A 72 -12.17 -21.68 7.46
N PHE A 73 -11.84 -21.23 8.68
CA PHE A 73 -10.56 -21.44 9.35
C PHE A 73 -9.37 -20.95 8.52
N ARG A 74 -9.59 -19.81 7.84
CA ARG A 74 -8.60 -19.16 6.99
C ARG A 74 -8.56 -17.66 7.24
N ALA A 75 -7.36 -17.11 7.29
CA ALA A 75 -7.13 -15.68 7.28
C ALA A 75 -6.13 -15.34 6.18
N ILE A 76 -6.23 -14.14 5.61
CA ILE A 76 -5.23 -13.60 4.67
C ILE A 76 -4.88 -12.18 5.07
N GLY A 77 -3.60 -11.86 5.11
CA GLY A 77 -3.13 -10.52 5.45
C GLY A 77 -1.80 -10.23 4.79
N GLY A 78 -1.31 -9.01 4.92
CA GLY A 78 0.03 -8.67 4.44
C GLY A 78 0.39 -7.23 4.74
N MET A 79 1.68 -6.92 4.62
CA MET A 79 2.25 -5.59 4.88
C MET A 79 2.69 -4.92 3.57
N SER A 80 2.61 -3.58 3.52
CA SER A 80 3.00 -2.79 2.35
C SER A 80 2.19 -3.23 1.11
N MET A 81 2.83 -3.62 0.00
CA MET A 81 2.10 -4.17 -1.16
C MET A 81 1.34 -5.48 -0.86
N GLY A 82 1.74 -6.23 0.17
CA GLY A 82 0.99 -7.39 0.66
C GLY A 82 -0.37 -7.02 1.28
N ALA A 83 -0.58 -5.75 1.64
CA ALA A 83 -1.88 -5.26 2.11
C ALA A 83 -2.97 -5.33 1.02
N GLY A 84 -2.58 -5.56 -0.25
CA GLY A 84 -3.48 -6.00 -1.33
C GLY A 84 -4.29 -7.27 -1.01
N ALA A 85 -4.02 -7.95 0.10
CA ALA A 85 -4.89 -8.98 0.69
C ALA A 85 -6.36 -8.52 0.81
N LEU A 86 -6.61 -7.24 1.10
CA LEU A 86 -7.98 -6.69 1.15
C LEU A 86 -8.63 -6.67 -0.23
N ASN A 87 -7.89 -6.31 -1.28
CA ASN A 87 -8.38 -6.29 -2.65
C ASN A 87 -8.65 -7.73 -3.15
N PHE A 88 -7.74 -8.67 -2.85
CA PHE A 88 -7.97 -10.09 -3.10
C PHE A 88 -9.25 -10.60 -2.42
N HIS A 89 -9.50 -10.20 -1.17
CA HIS A 89 -10.73 -10.56 -0.47
C HIS A 89 -11.97 -9.97 -1.13
N ALA A 90 -11.91 -8.71 -1.57
CA ALA A 90 -13.00 -8.03 -2.26
C ALA A 90 -13.44 -8.76 -3.54
N HIS A 91 -12.51 -9.37 -4.28
CA HIS A 91 -12.81 -10.18 -5.47
C HIS A 91 -13.27 -11.60 -5.16
N HIS A 92 -12.91 -12.10 -3.99
CA HIS A 92 -13.17 -13.48 -3.58
C HIS A 92 -13.80 -13.55 -2.18
N PRO A 93 -14.96 -12.88 -1.98
CA PRO A 93 -15.64 -12.89 -0.70
C PRO A 93 -16.01 -14.32 -0.30
N GLY A 94 -15.92 -14.61 1.00
CA GLY A 94 -16.25 -15.92 1.57
C GLY A 94 -15.18 -16.99 1.47
N LEU A 95 -13.96 -16.68 1.01
CA LEU A 95 -12.80 -17.58 1.09
C LEU A 95 -12.11 -17.59 2.46
N VAL A 96 -12.15 -16.46 3.17
CA VAL A 96 -11.47 -16.27 4.47
C VAL A 96 -12.44 -15.71 5.51
N ASP A 97 -12.14 -15.94 6.79
CA ASP A 97 -12.89 -15.36 7.90
C ASP A 97 -12.34 -14.01 8.35
N VAL A 98 -11.03 -13.80 8.18
CA VAL A 98 -10.32 -12.59 8.61
C VAL A 98 -9.42 -12.12 7.48
N VAL A 99 -9.48 -10.83 7.18
CA VAL A 99 -8.57 -10.16 6.26
C VAL A 99 -7.81 -9.05 6.96
N ALA A 100 -6.52 -8.89 6.66
CA ALA A 100 -5.70 -7.81 7.19
C ALA A 100 -5.02 -7.00 6.08
N ALA A 101 -5.14 -5.68 6.15
CA ALA A 101 -4.48 -4.74 5.26
C ALA A 101 -3.57 -3.85 6.12
N GLN A 102 -2.26 -4.11 6.08
CA GLN A 102 -1.30 -3.51 7.01
C GLN A 102 -0.40 -2.50 6.28
N GLY A 103 -0.77 -1.22 6.35
CA GLY A 103 -0.14 -0.11 5.63
C GLY A 103 -0.23 -0.26 4.12
N GLY A 104 0.57 0.54 3.40
CA GLY A 104 0.64 0.48 1.92
C GLY A 104 -0.59 1.01 1.19
N TYR A 105 -0.66 0.72 -0.11
CA TYR A 105 -1.69 1.24 -1.02
C TYR A 105 -2.95 0.37 -1.01
N VAL A 106 -3.78 0.52 0.01
CA VAL A 106 -5.07 -0.20 0.16
C VAL A 106 -6.28 0.60 -0.31
N ASN A 107 -6.18 1.94 -0.28
CA ASN A 107 -7.19 2.84 -0.81
C ASN A 107 -6.68 3.44 -2.13
N TYR A 108 -6.92 2.77 -3.26
CA TYR A 108 -6.41 3.25 -4.54
C TYR A 108 -7.00 4.59 -4.96
N SER A 109 -8.22 4.93 -4.54
CA SER A 109 -8.81 6.25 -4.78
C SER A 109 -7.90 7.32 -4.18
N TYR A 110 -7.61 7.25 -2.88
CA TYR A 110 -6.69 8.17 -2.21
C TYR A 110 -5.29 8.17 -2.83
N VAL A 111 -4.75 7.00 -3.17
CA VAL A 111 -3.40 6.91 -3.73
C VAL A 111 -3.29 7.64 -5.07
N ILE A 112 -4.25 7.48 -5.97
CA ILE A 112 -4.23 8.16 -7.28
C ILE A 112 -4.33 9.68 -7.11
N ASP A 113 -5.15 10.09 -6.17
CA ASP A 113 -5.38 11.48 -5.82
C ASP A 113 -4.12 12.14 -5.20
N MET A 114 -3.44 11.45 -4.28
CA MET A 114 -2.11 11.83 -3.77
C MET A 114 -1.07 11.86 -4.90
N LEU A 115 -1.06 10.87 -5.79
CA LEU A 115 -0.13 10.84 -6.93
C LEU A 115 -0.33 12.04 -7.86
N HIS A 116 -1.58 12.42 -8.12
CA HIS A 116 -1.90 13.55 -8.99
C HIS A 116 -1.51 14.89 -8.38
N ARG A 117 -1.95 15.18 -7.15
CA ARG A 117 -1.76 16.51 -6.53
C ARG A 117 -0.38 16.72 -5.93
N GLN A 118 0.22 15.65 -5.41
CA GLN A 118 1.49 15.72 -4.70
C GLN A 118 2.61 15.13 -5.56
N ILE A 119 2.70 13.80 -5.68
CA ILE A 119 3.89 13.14 -6.23
C ILE A 119 4.20 13.55 -7.67
N PHE A 120 3.20 13.74 -8.54
CA PHE A 120 3.38 14.23 -9.92
C PHE A 120 2.83 15.65 -10.13
N GLY A 121 2.52 16.36 -9.04
CA GLY A 121 1.92 17.69 -9.05
C GLY A 121 2.81 18.76 -8.42
N GLY A 122 2.18 19.87 -8.02
CA GLY A 122 2.82 20.99 -7.33
C GLY A 122 3.57 21.98 -8.23
N PHE A 123 3.20 22.07 -9.50
CA PHE A 123 3.77 23.02 -10.46
C PHE A 123 3.03 24.36 -10.47
N CYS A 124 3.73 25.41 -10.88
CA CYS A 124 3.17 26.74 -11.01
C CYS A 124 2.08 26.84 -12.09
N PRO A 125 1.14 27.80 -11.99
CA PRO A 125 0.21 28.10 -13.07
C PRO A 125 0.94 28.42 -14.38
N ARG A 126 0.38 27.96 -15.51
CA ARG A 126 0.95 28.08 -16.85
C ARG A 126 1.39 29.51 -17.19
N GLU A 127 0.57 30.51 -16.88
CA GLU A 127 0.87 31.91 -17.19
C GLU A 127 2.18 32.39 -16.54
N LEU A 128 2.46 31.89 -15.33
CA LEU A 128 3.68 32.23 -14.61
C LEU A 128 4.90 31.53 -15.22
N LEU A 129 4.75 30.25 -15.58
CA LEU A 129 5.79 29.47 -16.26
C LEU A 129 6.17 30.12 -17.60
N LEU A 130 5.18 30.48 -18.41
CA LEU A 130 5.38 31.13 -19.71
C LEU A 130 5.96 32.54 -19.62
N ALA A 131 5.81 33.22 -18.47
CA ALA A 131 6.46 34.50 -18.23
C ALA A 131 7.96 34.37 -17.90
N HIS A 132 8.43 33.17 -17.57
CA HIS A 132 9.80 32.88 -17.10
C HIS A 132 10.44 31.69 -17.86
N VAL A 133 10.14 31.53 -19.15
CA VAL A 133 10.60 30.40 -19.97
C VAL A 133 12.12 30.23 -19.95
N ASP A 134 12.87 31.32 -19.86
CA ASP A 134 14.35 31.30 -19.84
C ASP A 134 14.92 30.80 -18.49
N ASP A 135 14.10 30.75 -17.42
CA ASP A 135 14.51 30.41 -16.06
C ASP A 135 13.90 29.07 -15.56
N LEU A 136 13.23 28.30 -16.43
CA LEU A 136 12.50 27.07 -16.04
C LEU A 136 13.38 25.98 -15.42
N ASN A 137 14.68 25.97 -15.71
CA ASN A 137 15.60 24.97 -15.15
C ASN A 137 16.34 25.45 -13.89
N ASP A 138 16.10 26.68 -13.44
CA ASP A 138 16.70 27.21 -12.22
C ASP A 138 15.79 26.94 -11.01
N PRO A 139 16.15 26.00 -10.11
CA PRO A 139 15.35 25.69 -8.94
C PRO A 139 15.27 26.85 -7.94
N ASP A 140 16.08 27.90 -8.08
CA ASP A 140 16.09 29.11 -7.26
C ASP A 140 15.53 30.35 -7.98
N ALA A 141 14.94 30.18 -9.17
CA ALA A 141 14.41 31.26 -10.01
C ALA A 141 13.45 32.19 -9.22
N PRO A 142 13.80 33.49 -9.05
CA PRO A 142 12.97 34.41 -8.28
C PRO A 142 11.61 34.63 -8.93
N GLY A 143 10.53 34.38 -8.18
CA GLY A 143 9.15 34.56 -8.68
C GLY A 143 8.59 33.33 -9.40
N LEU A 144 9.39 32.27 -9.56
CA LEU A 144 8.97 30.97 -10.10
C LEU A 144 8.94 29.92 -8.98
N GLN A 145 8.37 30.29 -7.83
CA GLN A 145 8.30 29.45 -6.63
C GLN A 145 6.86 29.40 -6.17
N CYS A 146 6.13 28.36 -6.57
CA CYS A 146 4.74 28.16 -6.15
C CYS A 146 4.60 27.42 -4.82
N GLY A 147 5.74 27.07 -4.22
CA GLY A 147 5.81 26.38 -2.95
C GLY A 147 5.51 24.89 -3.09
N ILE A 148 5.78 24.16 -2.01
CA ILE A 148 5.34 22.78 -1.86
C ILE A 148 3.89 22.83 -1.37
N PRO A 149 2.93 22.18 -2.07
CA PRO A 149 1.56 22.09 -1.60
C PRO A 149 1.51 21.63 -0.14
N GLY A 150 0.72 22.32 0.67
CA GLY A 150 0.48 21.90 2.06
C GLY A 150 -0.35 20.62 2.11
N PRO A 151 -0.26 19.84 3.21
CA PRO A 151 -1.18 18.76 3.52
C PRO A 151 -2.64 19.22 3.39
N GLN A 152 -3.46 18.45 2.66
CA GLN A 152 -4.91 18.65 2.63
C GLN A 152 -5.59 17.81 3.72
N PHE A 153 -5.03 16.66 4.04
CA PHE A 153 -5.55 15.74 5.04
C PHE A 153 -4.55 15.50 6.18
N PRO A 154 -5.03 15.03 7.35
CA PRO A 154 -4.14 14.61 8.43
C PRO A 154 -3.15 13.53 7.96
N TRP A 155 -1.94 13.57 8.54
CA TRP A 155 -0.80 12.67 8.26
C TRP A 155 -0.20 12.74 6.85
N GLU A 156 -0.65 13.66 6.01
CA GLU A 156 0.03 13.92 4.75
C GLU A 156 1.33 14.72 4.97
N TYR A 157 2.30 14.46 4.10
CA TYR A 157 3.50 15.29 3.98
C TYR A 157 3.26 16.38 2.94
N ALA A 158 3.76 17.59 3.22
CA ALA A 158 3.96 18.59 2.18
C ALA A 158 5.00 18.04 1.20
N GLN A 159 4.60 17.75 -0.03
CA GLN A 159 5.51 17.28 -1.07
C GLN A 159 5.01 17.64 -2.47
N ASN A 160 5.91 17.65 -3.44
CA ASN A 160 5.61 17.79 -4.86
C ASN A 160 6.55 16.93 -5.69
N PHE A 161 6.41 16.94 -7.02
CA PHE A 161 7.27 16.14 -7.89
C PHE A 161 8.77 16.40 -7.71
N ASN A 162 9.17 17.65 -7.47
CA ASN A 162 10.58 18.01 -7.29
C ASN A 162 11.10 17.80 -5.86
N ASN A 163 10.22 17.56 -4.89
CA ASN A 163 10.55 17.45 -3.46
C ASN A 163 9.69 16.34 -2.83
N ILE A 164 10.02 15.09 -3.16
CA ILE A 164 9.29 13.92 -2.66
C ILE A 164 9.76 13.62 -1.23
N HIS A 165 8.83 13.32 -0.32
CA HIS A 165 9.19 12.97 1.05
C HIS A 165 9.87 11.60 1.13
N PRO A 166 11.10 11.49 1.64
CA PRO A 166 11.76 10.21 1.78
C PRO A 166 11.40 9.49 3.09
N ASP A 167 11.42 8.16 3.08
CA ASP A 167 11.28 7.30 4.28
C ASP A 167 12.36 6.20 4.29
N PHE A 168 12.70 5.68 5.47
CA PHE A 168 13.77 4.71 5.71
C PHE A 168 13.31 3.47 6.49
N SER A 169 12.02 3.37 6.80
CA SER A 169 11.47 2.20 7.47
C SER A 169 11.10 1.12 6.47
N GLY A 170 11.73 -0.06 6.60
CA GLY A 170 11.50 -1.22 5.74
C GLY A 170 12.29 -1.21 4.43
N THR A 171 12.36 -0.07 3.74
CA THR A 171 13.27 0.18 2.61
C THR A 171 13.66 1.66 2.59
N THR A 172 14.60 2.04 1.73
CA THR A 172 14.82 3.45 1.40
C THR A 172 13.79 3.84 0.35
N TRP A 173 12.79 4.61 0.75
CA TRP A 173 11.78 5.23 -0.11
C TRP A 173 12.36 6.52 -0.70
N ASP A 174 13.28 6.35 -1.63
CA ASP A 174 13.81 7.43 -2.45
C ASP A 174 12.99 7.60 -3.75
N ARG A 175 13.38 8.56 -4.60
CA ARG A 175 12.68 8.79 -5.89
C ARG A 175 12.59 7.53 -6.75
N THR A 176 13.64 6.71 -6.76
CA THR A 176 13.68 5.46 -7.53
C THR A 176 12.65 4.46 -7.00
N ALA A 177 12.56 4.31 -5.68
CA ALA A 177 11.62 3.39 -5.04
C ALA A 177 10.14 3.78 -5.28
N TYR A 178 9.82 5.07 -5.22
CA TYR A 178 8.47 5.57 -5.57
C TYR A 178 8.13 5.25 -7.02
N LEU A 179 9.01 5.62 -7.96
CA LEU A 179 8.77 5.40 -9.38
C LEU A 179 8.67 3.90 -9.72
N ASP A 180 9.49 3.04 -9.11
CA ASP A 180 9.40 1.58 -9.30
C ASP A 180 8.06 1.02 -8.77
N SER A 181 7.57 1.55 -7.65
CA SER A 181 6.28 1.13 -7.08
C SER A 181 5.11 1.55 -7.95
N ILE A 182 5.14 2.77 -8.48
CA ILE A 182 4.12 3.32 -9.37
C ILE A 182 4.12 2.61 -10.73
N GLU A 183 5.30 2.31 -11.28
CA GLU A 183 5.43 1.46 -12.47
C GLU A 183 4.89 0.05 -12.21
N GLY A 184 5.08 -0.49 -11.00
CA GLY A 184 4.48 -1.75 -10.57
C GLY A 184 2.95 -1.72 -10.68
N LEU A 185 2.31 -0.67 -10.17
CA LEU A 185 0.87 -0.44 -10.32
C LEU A 185 0.48 -0.30 -11.80
N THR A 186 1.30 0.41 -12.59
CA THR A 186 1.04 0.63 -14.03
C THR A 186 1.11 -0.66 -14.83
N THR A 187 2.07 -1.55 -14.57
CA THR A 187 2.12 -2.88 -15.21
C THR A 187 0.94 -3.77 -14.80
N ALA A 188 0.48 -3.63 -13.55
CA ALA A 188 -0.65 -4.39 -13.04
C ALA A 188 -1.99 -3.95 -13.65
N PHE A 189 -2.23 -2.64 -13.78
CA PHE A 189 -3.56 -2.10 -14.08
C PHE A 189 -3.65 -1.33 -15.40
N GLY A 190 -2.51 -0.96 -15.98
CA GLY A 190 -2.36 -0.07 -17.12
C GLY A 190 -1.94 1.32 -16.67
N ASN A 191 -1.69 2.21 -17.63
CA ASN A 191 -1.28 3.59 -17.38
C ASN A 191 -2.39 4.32 -16.62
N LEU A 192 -2.05 4.77 -15.41
CA LEU A 192 -2.98 5.40 -14.48
C LEU A 192 -3.09 6.92 -14.68
N PHE A 193 -2.26 7.48 -15.56
CA PHE A 193 -2.09 8.93 -15.76
C PHE A 193 -2.56 9.41 -17.13
N SER A 194 -2.78 8.48 -18.07
CA SER A 194 -3.28 8.76 -19.41
C SER A 194 -3.95 7.51 -19.99
N TYR A 195 -4.92 7.71 -20.89
CA TYR A 195 -5.48 6.60 -21.67
C TYR A 195 -4.87 6.54 -23.06
N ASN A 196 -4.33 5.37 -23.41
CA ASN A 196 -3.84 5.08 -24.75
C ASN A 196 -4.46 3.78 -25.28
N PRO A 197 -5.34 3.84 -26.29
CA PRO A 197 -5.97 2.64 -26.84
C PRO A 197 -4.98 1.73 -27.60
N ASP A 198 -3.84 2.25 -28.03
CA ASP A 198 -2.84 1.51 -28.80
C ASP A 198 -1.83 0.76 -27.91
N HIS A 199 -1.66 1.19 -26.65
CA HIS A 199 -0.72 0.57 -25.73
C HIS A 199 -1.12 0.78 -24.25
N PRO A 200 -1.19 -0.28 -23.40
CA PRO A 200 -1.73 -0.14 -22.05
C PRO A 200 -0.83 0.59 -21.07
N LEU A 201 0.49 0.68 -21.31
CA LEU A 201 1.44 1.29 -20.34
C LEU A 201 1.93 2.68 -20.73
N LEU A 202 1.79 3.08 -22.00
CA LEU A 202 2.47 4.24 -22.54
C LEU A 202 1.48 5.38 -22.80
N PRO A 203 1.85 6.63 -22.56
CA PRO A 203 1.07 7.78 -23.01
C PRO A 203 0.82 7.75 -24.53
N PRO A 204 -0.28 8.34 -25.02
CA PRO A 204 -0.53 8.47 -26.45
C PRO A 204 0.64 9.14 -27.18
N GLY A 205 0.98 8.64 -28.37
CA GLY A 205 2.08 9.15 -29.19
C GLY A 205 3.48 8.62 -28.84
N VAL A 206 3.64 7.87 -27.74
CA VAL A 206 4.92 7.24 -27.39
C VAL A 206 5.07 5.89 -28.09
N PRO A 207 6.16 5.63 -28.85
CA PRO A 207 6.36 4.37 -29.55
C PRO A 207 6.57 3.17 -28.61
N ALA A 208 5.96 2.03 -28.90
CA ALA A 208 6.03 0.81 -28.09
C ALA A 208 7.46 0.25 -27.98
N GLU A 209 8.31 0.50 -28.98
CA GLU A 209 9.71 0.06 -29.00
C GLU A 209 10.53 0.63 -27.83
N ARG A 210 10.04 1.71 -27.19
CA ARG A 210 10.65 2.28 -25.97
C ARG A 210 10.63 1.32 -24.78
N LEU A 211 9.75 0.31 -24.78
CA LEU A 211 9.69 -0.70 -23.73
C LEU A 211 10.49 -1.97 -24.04
N GLU A 212 11.18 -2.07 -25.17
CA GLU A 212 12.05 -3.24 -25.45
C GLU A 212 13.22 -3.33 -24.46
N ASP A 213 13.74 -2.18 -24.02
CA ASP A 213 14.73 -2.03 -22.96
C ASP A 213 14.36 -0.84 -22.06
N PRO A 214 13.32 -1.00 -21.21
CA PRO A 214 12.66 0.11 -20.52
C PRO A 214 13.55 0.77 -19.47
N ARG A 215 14.70 0.15 -19.14
CA ARG A 215 15.68 0.64 -18.16
C ARG A 215 16.97 1.13 -18.81
N SER A 216 17.02 1.25 -20.15
CA SER A 216 18.22 1.71 -20.85
C SER A 216 18.47 3.20 -20.61
N PRO A 217 19.65 3.60 -20.07
CA PRO A 217 20.00 5.01 -19.94
C PRO A 217 20.09 5.74 -21.29
N ALA A 218 20.27 5.01 -22.40
CA ALA A 218 20.29 5.58 -23.75
C ALA A 218 18.94 6.22 -24.16
N LEU A 219 17.83 5.84 -23.50
CA LEU A 219 16.54 6.48 -23.72
C LEU A 219 16.54 7.94 -23.22
N CYS A 220 17.37 8.27 -22.23
CA CYS A 220 17.54 9.64 -21.72
C CYS A 220 18.26 10.56 -22.70
N GLU A 221 19.11 10.00 -23.58
CA GLU A 221 19.83 10.75 -24.61
C GLU A 221 18.96 11.04 -25.85
N THR A 222 17.82 10.35 -25.97
CA THR A 222 16.95 10.41 -27.15
C THR A 222 15.48 10.51 -26.71
N PRO A 223 15.08 11.61 -26.06
CA PRO A 223 13.71 11.78 -25.59
C PRO A 223 12.71 11.71 -26.76
N VAL A 224 11.56 11.08 -26.51
CA VAL A 224 10.41 11.11 -27.40
C VAL A 224 9.77 12.49 -27.29
N VAL A 225 9.47 13.09 -28.44
CA VAL A 225 8.73 14.35 -28.56
C VAL A 225 7.34 14.04 -29.12
N VAL A 226 6.30 14.42 -28.38
CA VAL A 226 4.89 14.16 -28.69
C VAL A 226 4.17 15.50 -28.88
N GLY A 227 3.82 15.80 -30.13
CA GLY A 227 3.00 16.96 -30.47
C GLY A 227 1.52 16.60 -30.63
N LYS A 228 0.77 17.47 -31.31
CA LYS A 228 -0.64 17.24 -31.64
C LYS A 228 -0.86 15.94 -32.45
N PRO A 229 -1.97 15.22 -32.21
CA PRO A 229 -3.09 15.59 -31.33
C PRO A 229 -2.92 15.14 -29.87
N HIS A 230 -1.75 14.68 -29.45
CA HIS A 230 -1.57 14.03 -28.13
C HIS A 230 -0.95 14.94 -27.08
N SER A 231 -0.71 16.22 -27.39
CA SER A 231 -0.04 17.16 -26.49
C SER A 231 -1.00 18.00 -25.63
N PHE A 232 -2.31 17.82 -25.75
CA PHE A 232 -3.29 18.62 -25.02
C PHE A 232 -3.34 18.29 -23.53
N ASN A 233 -3.54 19.34 -22.72
CA ASN A 233 -3.81 19.25 -21.29
C ASN A 233 -4.43 20.58 -20.84
N ALA A 234 -5.55 20.54 -20.14
CA ALA A 234 -6.30 21.73 -19.73
C ALA A 234 -5.46 22.75 -18.92
N GLU A 235 -4.65 22.28 -17.98
CA GLU A 235 -3.92 23.14 -17.04
C GLU A 235 -2.67 23.77 -17.65
N TYR A 236 -1.92 23.00 -18.44
CA TYR A 236 -0.56 23.35 -18.85
C TYR A 236 -0.37 23.47 -20.37
N ASN A 237 -1.21 22.84 -21.19
CA ASN A 237 -1.09 22.93 -22.65
C ASN A 237 -2.46 22.91 -23.37
N PRO A 238 -3.39 23.82 -23.04
CA PRO A 238 -4.78 23.76 -23.51
C PRO A 238 -4.92 23.97 -25.02
N ASP A 239 -3.95 24.64 -25.64
CA ASP A 239 -3.92 24.84 -27.09
C ASP A 239 -3.03 23.82 -27.81
N GLY A 240 -2.40 22.89 -27.08
CA GLY A 240 -1.46 21.89 -27.59
C GLY A 240 -0.26 22.52 -28.33
N THR A 241 0.08 23.77 -28.00
CA THR A 241 1.12 24.54 -28.69
C THR A 241 2.52 24.00 -28.41
N TYR A 242 2.74 23.49 -27.19
CA TYR A 242 4.02 22.95 -26.76
C TYR A 242 4.06 21.44 -27.00
N ASP A 243 5.25 20.91 -27.27
CA ASP A 243 5.44 19.47 -27.35
C ASP A 243 5.52 18.88 -25.94
N LEU A 244 5.15 17.61 -25.80
CA LEU A 244 5.41 16.82 -24.60
C LEU A 244 6.65 15.97 -24.80
N VAL A 245 7.46 15.80 -23.76
CA VAL A 245 8.71 15.04 -23.81
C VAL A 245 8.75 13.90 -22.79
N SER A 246 9.29 12.77 -23.21
CA SER A 246 9.70 11.72 -22.26
C SER A 246 10.96 12.17 -21.54
N PHE A 247 11.12 11.77 -20.28
CA PHE A 247 12.26 12.20 -19.48
C PHE A 247 12.82 11.06 -18.62
N CYS A 248 13.91 11.36 -17.91
CA CYS A 248 14.51 10.46 -16.94
C CYS A 248 14.50 11.10 -15.56
N ASP A 249 14.29 10.25 -14.55
CA ASP A 249 14.22 10.61 -13.15
C ASP A 249 14.51 9.38 -12.29
N GLY A 250 14.97 9.61 -11.07
CA GLY A 250 15.43 8.62 -10.13
C GLY A 250 16.33 9.28 -9.11
N GLU A 251 16.58 8.58 -8.02
CA GLU A 251 17.50 9.07 -6.99
C GLU A 251 18.93 9.01 -7.51
N GLU A 252 19.60 10.16 -7.53
CA GLU A 252 20.98 10.26 -7.94
C GLU A 252 21.93 10.11 -6.74
N PRO A 253 23.17 9.63 -6.94
CA PRO A 253 24.13 9.52 -5.85
C PRO A 253 24.43 10.86 -5.19
N ILE A 254 23.99 11.04 -3.94
CA ILE A 254 24.29 12.24 -3.16
C ILE A 254 25.80 12.28 -2.84
N PRO A 255 26.53 13.35 -3.19
CA PRO A 255 27.95 13.48 -2.87
C PRO A 255 28.23 13.33 -1.37
N GLY A 256 29.18 12.47 -1.01
CA GLY A 256 29.48 12.14 0.39
C GLY A 256 28.56 11.07 1.01
N GLY A 257 27.51 10.64 0.30
CA GLY A 257 26.55 9.65 0.80
C GLY A 257 25.95 10.07 2.14
N LYS A 258 25.67 9.10 3.02
CA LYS A 258 25.09 9.34 4.35
C LYS A 258 25.96 10.20 5.27
N ASP A 259 27.24 10.39 4.95
CA ASP A 259 28.15 11.27 5.70
C ASP A 259 27.97 12.76 5.31
N ASN A 260 27.21 13.05 4.24
CA ASN A 260 26.84 14.41 3.90
C ASN A 260 25.86 14.95 4.96
N PRO A 261 26.14 16.10 5.61
CA PRO A 261 25.24 16.67 6.62
C PRO A 261 23.84 17.00 6.07
N ASP A 262 23.74 17.22 4.77
CA ASP A 262 22.50 17.55 4.06
C ASP A 262 21.90 16.31 3.34
N TYR A 263 22.44 15.11 3.56
CA TYR A 263 21.99 13.89 2.87
C TYR A 263 20.48 13.70 2.94
N TRP A 264 19.90 13.84 4.13
CA TRP A 264 18.47 13.61 4.34
C TRP A 264 17.57 14.70 3.73
N SER A 265 18.06 15.93 3.59
CA SER A 265 17.32 17.00 2.91
C SER A 265 17.44 16.95 1.38
N LEU A 266 18.51 16.32 0.87
CA LEU A 266 18.74 16.17 -0.56
C LEU A 266 18.04 14.93 -1.13
N LEU A 267 17.84 13.90 -0.30
CA LEU A 267 17.15 12.70 -0.73
C LEU A 267 15.69 12.99 -1.08
N GLY A 268 15.20 12.46 -2.20
CA GLY A 268 13.86 12.76 -2.68
C GLY A 268 13.75 14.06 -3.50
N ALA A 269 14.77 14.92 -3.47
CA ALA A 269 14.80 16.16 -4.25
C ALA A 269 15.26 15.90 -5.69
N TYR A 270 14.62 16.55 -6.66
CA TYR A 270 15.06 16.56 -8.06
C TYR A 270 16.13 17.64 -8.25
N ASP A 271 17.33 17.25 -8.71
CA ASP A 271 18.44 18.18 -8.98
C ASP A 271 18.66 18.33 -10.50
N PRO A 272 18.24 19.46 -11.11
CA PRO A 272 18.37 19.67 -12.54
C PRO A 272 19.83 19.79 -13.01
N ALA A 273 20.80 19.97 -12.10
CA ALA A 273 22.22 20.05 -12.44
C ALA A 273 22.87 18.69 -12.63
N VAL A 274 22.19 17.60 -12.27
CA VAL A 274 22.71 16.23 -12.36
C VAL A 274 21.99 15.48 -13.49
N PRO A 275 22.71 14.73 -14.35
CA PRO A 275 22.06 13.91 -15.36
C PRO A 275 21.27 12.75 -14.71
N HIS A 276 19.96 12.72 -14.92
CA HIS A 276 19.12 11.59 -14.52
C HIS A 276 19.14 10.49 -15.57
N THR A 277 19.26 9.23 -15.12
CA THR A 277 19.52 8.08 -16.03
C THR A 277 18.46 6.99 -16.05
N ARG A 278 17.44 7.09 -15.21
CA ARG A 278 16.35 6.11 -15.12
C ARG A 278 15.14 6.63 -15.93
N PRO A 279 14.76 5.99 -17.06
CA PRO A 279 13.62 6.44 -17.86
C PRO A 279 12.29 6.36 -17.11
N VAL A 280 11.44 7.37 -17.29
CA VAL A 280 10.04 7.38 -16.84
C VAL A 280 9.15 7.28 -18.09
N HIS A 281 8.43 6.16 -18.22
CA HIS A 281 7.67 5.86 -19.45
C HIS A 281 6.17 6.08 -19.33
N MET A 282 5.65 6.23 -18.11
CA MET A 282 4.21 6.30 -17.82
C MET A 282 3.62 7.72 -17.89
N ILE A 283 4.44 8.76 -17.94
CA ILE A 283 4.02 10.16 -17.93
C ILE A 283 4.98 11.02 -18.75
N LEU A 284 4.50 12.13 -19.30
CA LEU A 284 5.28 13.08 -20.10
C LEU A 284 5.33 14.45 -19.42
N ALA A 285 6.34 15.25 -19.76
CA ALA A 285 6.47 16.63 -19.32
C ALA A 285 6.19 17.61 -20.47
N VAL A 286 5.73 18.82 -20.17
CA VAL A 286 5.57 19.89 -21.18
C VAL A 286 6.92 20.56 -21.43
N ASP A 287 7.38 20.62 -22.67
CA ASP A 287 8.63 21.29 -23.08
C ASP A 287 8.32 22.72 -23.56
N TYR A 288 8.37 23.69 -22.65
CA TYR A 288 7.98 25.07 -22.95
C TYR A 288 9.05 25.83 -23.74
N ASN A 289 10.33 25.50 -23.55
CA ASN A 289 11.43 26.19 -24.21
C ASN A 289 11.95 25.47 -25.47
N GLY A 290 11.44 24.26 -25.76
CA GLY A 290 11.75 23.47 -26.94
C GLY A 290 13.15 22.85 -26.92
N ASN A 291 13.73 22.63 -25.74
CA ASN A 291 15.09 22.09 -25.60
C ASN A 291 15.14 20.55 -25.62
N GLY A 292 13.97 19.89 -25.60
CA GLY A 292 13.82 18.44 -25.62
C GLY A 292 14.10 17.74 -24.28
N LEU A 293 14.34 18.48 -23.21
CA LEU A 293 14.60 17.98 -21.86
C LEU A 293 13.48 18.46 -20.94
N ARG A 294 13.30 17.74 -19.83
CA ARG A 294 12.41 18.19 -18.76
C ARG A 294 13.18 19.09 -17.81
N ASP A 295 12.86 20.37 -17.81
CA ASP A 295 13.40 21.34 -16.87
C ASP A 295 12.70 21.28 -15.51
N TYR A 296 13.34 21.83 -14.47
CA TYR A 296 12.85 21.76 -13.08
C TYR A 296 11.39 22.19 -12.92
N HIS A 297 10.99 23.33 -13.50
CA HIS A 297 9.65 23.90 -13.36
C HIS A 297 8.66 23.42 -14.42
N GLU A 298 9.08 22.56 -15.34
CA GLU A 298 8.20 22.03 -16.38
C GLU A 298 7.24 20.97 -15.81
N PRO A 299 5.92 21.16 -16.03
CA PRO A 299 4.90 20.33 -15.41
C PRO A 299 4.78 18.98 -16.12
N LEU A 300 4.35 17.99 -15.34
CA LEU A 300 3.96 16.69 -15.87
C LEU A 300 2.48 16.71 -16.26
N VAL A 301 2.13 15.99 -17.33
CA VAL A 301 0.77 15.93 -17.85
C VAL A 301 0.05 14.70 -17.31
N ILE A 302 -1.08 14.94 -16.64
CA ILE A 302 -2.00 13.90 -16.16
C ILE A 302 -3.36 14.13 -16.79
N ASN A 303 -3.76 13.19 -17.64
CA ASN A 303 -5.04 13.15 -18.35
C ASN A 303 -5.73 11.82 -18.01
N ALA A 304 -5.98 11.60 -16.72
CA ALA A 304 -6.48 10.33 -16.19
C ALA A 304 -8.00 10.30 -15.96
N ARG A 305 -8.60 11.48 -15.78
CA ARG A 305 -10.01 11.68 -15.47
C ARG A 305 -10.47 13.06 -15.92
N GLU A 306 -11.74 13.22 -16.20
CA GLU A 306 -12.34 14.52 -16.45
C GLU A 306 -12.24 15.43 -15.22
N ARG A 307 -12.30 16.74 -15.47
CA ARG A 307 -12.29 17.76 -14.41
C ARG A 307 -13.71 17.84 -13.86
N HIS A 308 -13.82 17.88 -12.54
CA HIS A 308 -15.09 18.05 -11.84
C HIS A 308 -14.94 19.08 -10.73
N GLN A 309 -16.07 19.61 -10.29
CA GLN A 309 -16.18 20.41 -9.10
C GLN A 309 -16.54 19.46 -7.97
N ASP A 310 -15.63 19.31 -7.02
CA ASP A 310 -15.78 18.51 -5.81
C ASP A 310 -16.66 19.29 -4.82
N VAL A 311 -17.96 19.21 -5.05
CA VAL A 311 -19.01 19.97 -4.35
C VAL A 311 -20.09 19.03 -3.80
N GLY A 312 -19.80 17.74 -3.72
CA GLY A 312 -20.70 16.76 -3.16
C GLY A 312 -21.88 16.39 -4.06
N ARG A 313 -22.61 15.37 -3.61
CA ARG A 313 -23.70 14.73 -4.39
C ARG A 313 -24.89 15.64 -4.65
N ASP A 314 -25.04 16.70 -3.86
CA ASP A 314 -26.09 17.68 -4.04
C ASP A 314 -25.80 18.65 -5.20
N GLY A 315 -24.56 18.63 -5.73
CA GLY A 315 -24.07 19.44 -6.83
C GLY A 315 -23.85 20.90 -6.44
N CYS A 316 -23.61 21.18 -5.16
CA CYS A 316 -23.61 22.52 -4.61
C CYS A 316 -22.42 22.80 -3.70
N ALA A 317 -21.63 23.82 -4.02
CA ALA A 317 -20.63 24.28 -3.05
C ALA A 317 -21.33 24.82 -1.79
N SER A 318 -20.75 24.60 -0.61
CA SER A 318 -21.37 24.94 0.69
C SER A 318 -21.88 26.39 0.80
N ALA A 319 -21.24 27.34 0.10
CA ALA A 319 -21.68 28.73 0.01
C ALA A 319 -23.05 28.96 -0.67
N GLN A 320 -23.55 27.97 -1.42
CA GLN A 320 -24.80 28.04 -2.20
C GLN A 320 -25.92 27.16 -1.62
N GLU A 321 -25.64 26.42 -0.57
CA GLU A 321 -26.56 25.48 0.03
C GLU A 321 -27.73 26.15 0.80
N ASP A 322 -28.84 25.43 0.87
CA ASP A 322 -30.07 25.84 1.56
C ASP A 322 -30.35 25.12 2.90
N GLY A 323 -29.48 24.18 3.29
CA GLY A 323 -29.59 23.35 4.49
C GLY A 323 -30.65 22.25 4.40
N LYS A 324 -31.08 21.89 3.19
CA LYS A 324 -32.05 20.82 2.92
C LYS A 324 -31.58 19.87 1.82
N GLY A 325 -30.28 19.87 1.51
CA GLY A 325 -29.67 19.07 0.43
C GLY A 325 -29.90 19.66 -0.96
N GLY A 326 -29.94 20.99 -1.10
CA GLY A 326 -30.05 21.66 -2.40
C GLY A 326 -29.47 23.09 -2.44
N CYS A 327 -29.46 23.66 -3.65
CA CYS A 327 -28.77 24.92 -3.99
C CYS A 327 -29.59 26.21 -3.90
N SER A 328 -30.67 26.25 -3.13
CA SER A 328 -31.58 27.41 -3.18
C SER A 328 -31.02 28.66 -2.47
N GLY A 329 -29.82 28.57 -1.87
CA GLY A 329 -29.19 29.59 -1.06
C GLY A 329 -29.91 29.88 0.26
N GLY A 330 -29.15 30.21 1.30
CA GLY A 330 -29.69 30.69 2.57
C GLY A 330 -29.64 29.70 3.73
N GLY A 331 -28.86 28.62 3.60
CA GLY A 331 -28.35 27.86 4.73
C GLY A 331 -27.47 28.75 5.63
N ALA A 332 -27.49 28.50 6.94
CA ALA A 332 -26.63 29.18 7.89
C ALA A 332 -25.63 28.17 8.46
N GLY A 333 -24.34 28.45 8.31
CA GLY A 333 -23.27 27.53 8.71
C GLY A 333 -22.10 27.59 7.73
N ASN A 334 -21.05 26.80 8.02
CA ASN A 334 -19.97 26.56 7.07
C ASN A 334 -20.30 25.36 6.15
N ASP A 335 -21.06 24.39 6.67
CA ASP A 335 -21.56 23.20 5.97
C ASP A 335 -23.09 23.08 6.18
N PRO A 336 -23.91 23.87 5.45
CA PRO A 336 -25.36 23.83 5.64
C PRO A 336 -26.03 22.47 5.38
N ASN A 337 -25.59 21.68 4.41
CA ASN A 337 -26.18 20.40 4.01
C ASN A 337 -25.59 19.19 4.74
N GLY A 338 -24.45 19.36 5.40
CA GLY A 338 -23.83 18.34 6.26
C GLY A 338 -22.97 17.34 5.48
N ASP A 339 -22.46 17.72 4.31
CA ASP A 339 -21.70 16.85 3.42
C ASP A 339 -20.27 17.32 3.12
N ASP A 340 -19.78 18.35 3.82
CA ASP A 340 -18.33 18.65 3.86
C ASP A 340 -17.56 17.44 4.38
N PHE A 341 -16.57 16.98 3.62
CA PHE A 341 -15.66 15.93 4.04
C PHE A 341 -14.73 16.43 5.14
N ASP A 342 -14.73 15.73 6.27
CA ASP A 342 -13.70 15.88 7.29
C ASP A 342 -13.20 14.50 7.73
N THR A 343 -11.88 14.35 7.91
CA THR A 343 -11.30 13.03 8.21
C THR A 343 -11.80 12.45 9.53
N PHE A 344 -12.17 13.28 10.51
CA PHE A 344 -12.59 12.84 11.84
C PHE A 344 -14.09 13.02 12.08
N ASP A 345 -14.63 14.18 11.70
CA ASP A 345 -15.98 14.61 12.03
C ASP A 345 -17.02 14.12 11.01
N ASN A 346 -16.67 14.12 9.72
CA ASN A 346 -17.54 13.67 8.63
C ASN A 346 -16.78 12.90 7.53
N PRO A 347 -16.24 11.71 7.84
CA PRO A 347 -15.38 10.98 6.90
C PRO A 347 -16.14 10.32 5.74
N LEU A 348 -17.46 10.52 5.66
CA LEU A 348 -18.32 10.13 4.54
C LEU A 348 -18.87 11.34 3.78
N GLY A 349 -18.48 12.57 4.18
CA GLY A 349 -18.79 13.77 3.42
C GLY A 349 -18.30 13.63 2.00
N THR A 350 -19.03 14.25 1.08
CA THR A 350 -18.78 14.16 -0.36
C THR A 350 -18.23 15.45 -0.94
N GLU A 351 -18.44 16.61 -0.31
CA GLU A 351 -17.80 17.86 -0.72
C GLU A 351 -16.36 17.93 -0.18
N GLY A 352 -15.38 18.11 -1.06
CA GLY A 352 -13.97 18.26 -0.69
C GLY A 352 -13.22 16.93 -0.46
N ASP A 353 -13.81 15.78 -0.81
CA ASP A 353 -13.18 14.47 -0.61
C ASP A 353 -12.17 14.10 -1.72
N ASN A 354 -12.12 14.89 -2.80
CA ASN A 354 -11.35 14.79 -4.05
C ASN A 354 -11.74 13.64 -5.00
N PHE A 355 -12.94 13.10 -4.82
CA PHE A 355 -13.50 12.04 -5.65
C PHE A 355 -14.80 12.47 -6.29
N TYR A 356 -14.91 12.19 -7.58
CA TYR A 356 -16.17 12.42 -8.26
C TYR A 356 -17.28 11.54 -7.65
N GLN A 357 -18.42 12.14 -7.31
CA GLN A 357 -19.67 11.42 -7.10
C GLN A 357 -20.77 11.87 -8.07
N ALA A 358 -21.66 10.92 -8.37
CA ALA A 358 -22.82 11.20 -9.21
C ALA A 358 -23.67 12.33 -8.62
N GLY A 359 -23.83 13.42 -9.38
CA GLY A 359 -24.47 14.66 -8.95
C GLY A 359 -23.56 15.87 -9.14
N GLU A 360 -22.26 15.66 -9.07
CA GLU A 360 -21.27 16.74 -9.19
C GLU A 360 -21.16 17.28 -10.63
N PRO A 361 -20.98 18.61 -10.80
CA PRO A 361 -20.66 19.20 -12.07
C PRO A 361 -19.30 18.72 -12.59
N HIS A 362 -19.22 18.35 -13.87
CA HIS A 362 -17.98 18.02 -14.55
C HIS A 362 -17.93 18.65 -15.94
N ASP A 363 -16.71 18.82 -16.42
CA ASP A 363 -16.41 19.28 -17.77
C ASP A 363 -16.35 18.06 -18.70
N ASP A 364 -17.41 17.87 -19.50
CA ASP A 364 -17.54 16.83 -20.55
C ASP A 364 -16.68 17.17 -21.78
N LEU A 365 -15.39 17.32 -21.54
CA LEU A 365 -14.35 17.72 -22.48
C LEU A 365 -13.29 16.61 -22.65
N GLY A 366 -13.59 15.41 -22.17
CA GLY A 366 -12.68 14.27 -22.21
C GLY A 366 -11.51 14.36 -21.24
N LEU A 367 -10.64 13.35 -21.26
CA LEU A 367 -9.57 13.16 -20.28
C LEU A 367 -8.47 14.22 -20.35
N ASP A 368 -8.25 14.86 -21.50
CA ASP A 368 -7.33 15.99 -21.64
C ASP A 368 -7.93 17.34 -21.20
N GLY A 369 -9.26 17.42 -21.09
CA GLY A 369 -10.02 18.57 -20.64
C GLY A 369 -10.08 19.72 -21.66
N VAL A 370 -9.87 19.44 -22.95
CA VAL A 370 -9.86 20.44 -24.03
C VAL A 370 -10.92 20.11 -25.07
N GLU A 371 -11.83 21.06 -25.32
CA GLU A 371 -12.88 20.90 -26.33
C GLU A 371 -12.33 20.68 -27.75
N GLY A 372 -12.86 19.67 -28.45
CA GLY A 372 -12.64 19.39 -29.86
C GLY A 372 -11.39 18.57 -30.18
N THR A 373 -10.80 17.86 -29.21
CA THR A 373 -9.62 17.02 -29.40
C THR A 373 -9.96 15.59 -29.85
N GLY A 374 -11.17 15.13 -29.54
CA GLY A 374 -11.72 13.81 -29.83
C GLY A 374 -11.12 12.71 -28.96
N ASP A 375 -10.66 13.04 -27.75
CA ASP A 375 -10.10 12.08 -26.81
C ASP A 375 -11.20 11.29 -26.07
N PHE A 376 -10.81 10.48 -25.08
CA PHE A 376 -11.76 9.56 -24.44
C PHE A 376 -12.69 10.33 -23.49
N GLY A 377 -14.00 10.05 -23.58
CA GLY A 377 -15.02 10.69 -22.74
C GLY A 377 -15.64 11.96 -23.33
N GLU A 378 -15.00 12.59 -24.32
CA GLU A 378 -15.47 13.89 -24.81
C GLU A 378 -16.89 13.84 -25.43
N GLY A 379 -17.80 14.63 -24.84
CA GLY A 379 -19.14 14.88 -25.35
C GLY A 379 -20.09 13.70 -25.16
N ASP A 380 -19.81 12.80 -24.24
CA ASP A 380 -20.65 11.63 -23.96
C ASP A 380 -21.73 11.90 -22.89
N GLY A 381 -21.62 13.01 -22.17
CA GLY A 381 -22.55 13.46 -21.15
C GLY A 381 -22.44 12.72 -19.80
N GLU A 382 -21.38 11.94 -19.60
CA GLU A 382 -21.08 11.21 -18.37
C GLU A 382 -19.65 11.54 -17.87
N TYR A 383 -19.46 11.52 -16.55
CA TYR A 383 -18.12 11.70 -16.01
C TYR A 383 -17.21 10.54 -16.40
N SER A 384 -16.19 10.84 -17.20
CA SER A 384 -15.26 9.87 -17.73
C SER A 384 -13.95 9.78 -16.96
N VAL A 385 -13.50 8.56 -16.74
CA VAL A 385 -12.17 8.22 -16.21
C VAL A 385 -11.49 7.25 -17.18
N SER A 386 -10.16 7.25 -17.22
CA SER A 386 -9.44 6.29 -18.07
C SER A 386 -9.87 4.85 -17.74
N PRO A 387 -10.06 3.97 -18.73
CA PRO A 387 -10.46 2.58 -18.50
C PRO A 387 -9.58 1.79 -17.53
N HIS A 388 -8.28 2.12 -17.47
CA HIS A 388 -7.33 1.52 -16.53
C HIS A 388 -7.59 1.98 -15.09
N LEU A 389 -7.85 3.28 -14.91
CA LEU A 389 -8.20 3.85 -13.62
C LEU A 389 -9.59 3.38 -13.14
N ALA A 390 -10.57 3.30 -14.04
CA ALA A 390 -11.90 2.75 -13.74
C ALA A 390 -11.77 1.33 -13.19
N LYS A 391 -10.99 0.48 -13.88
CA LYS A 391 -10.71 -0.88 -13.43
C LYS A 391 -10.03 -0.89 -12.06
N LEU A 392 -9.07 0.01 -11.80
CA LEU A 392 -8.40 0.11 -10.50
C LEU A 392 -9.38 0.47 -9.37
N PHE A 393 -10.33 1.37 -9.64
CA PHE A 393 -11.35 1.76 -8.67
C PHE A 393 -12.40 0.67 -8.44
N ASP A 394 -12.73 -0.13 -9.46
CA ASP A 394 -13.67 -1.25 -9.30
C ASP A 394 -13.13 -2.37 -8.39
N ILE A 395 -11.80 -2.51 -8.35
CA ILE A 395 -11.13 -3.61 -7.63
C ILE A 395 -10.65 -3.25 -6.21
N THR A 396 -10.78 -1.99 -5.82
CA THR A 396 -10.31 -1.55 -4.49
C THR A 396 -11.20 -2.10 -3.39
N GLY A 397 -10.60 -2.49 -2.27
CA GLY A 397 -11.31 -2.96 -1.08
C GLY A 397 -12.33 -1.95 -0.56
N MET A 398 -12.09 -0.65 -0.74
CA MET A 398 -13.03 0.41 -0.38
C MET A 398 -14.33 0.33 -1.20
N HIS A 399 -14.25 0.05 -2.51
CA HIS A 399 -15.42 -0.08 -3.37
C HIS A 399 -16.28 -1.28 -2.96
N TRP A 400 -15.64 -2.41 -2.64
CA TRP A 400 -16.34 -3.58 -2.10
C TRP A 400 -16.99 -3.27 -0.75
N ILE A 401 -16.29 -2.62 0.19
CA ILE A 401 -16.86 -2.24 1.48
C ILE A 401 -18.07 -1.31 1.29
N ALA A 402 -18.04 -0.38 0.35
CA ALA A 402 -19.17 0.50 0.08
C ALA A 402 -20.42 -0.25 -0.44
N ASN A 403 -20.21 -1.27 -1.29
CA ASN A 403 -21.27 -1.86 -2.10
C ASN A 403 -21.70 -3.29 -1.73
N ALA A 404 -20.89 -4.03 -0.96
CA ALA A 404 -21.15 -5.42 -0.64
C ALA A 404 -22.44 -5.58 0.19
N PRO A 405 -23.21 -6.67 0.05
CA PRO A 405 -24.36 -6.94 0.92
C PRO A 405 -23.95 -7.03 2.40
N ASP A 406 -24.81 -6.56 3.31
CA ASP A 406 -24.50 -6.56 4.77
C ASP A 406 -24.13 -7.96 5.29
N ALA A 407 -24.79 -9.01 4.79
CA ALA A 407 -24.50 -10.39 5.18
C ALA A 407 -23.10 -10.86 4.75
N GLU A 408 -22.60 -10.33 3.63
CA GLU A 408 -21.26 -10.64 3.13
C GLU A 408 -20.20 -9.91 3.94
N LEU A 409 -20.36 -8.60 4.16
CA LEU A 409 -19.49 -7.84 5.07
C LEU A 409 -19.48 -8.44 6.48
N ALA A 410 -20.64 -8.86 6.98
CA ALA A 410 -20.72 -9.45 8.30
C ALA A 410 -20.03 -10.81 8.43
N ALA A 411 -19.79 -11.49 7.30
CA ALA A 411 -19.12 -12.77 7.22
C ALA A 411 -17.59 -12.67 7.22
N THR A 412 -17.01 -11.46 7.30
CA THR A 412 -15.57 -11.23 7.38
C THR A 412 -15.24 -10.25 8.51
N ASP A 413 -14.11 -10.48 9.19
CA ASP A 413 -13.52 -9.53 10.13
C ASP A 413 -12.35 -8.83 9.41
N ILE A 414 -12.31 -7.50 9.45
CA ILE A 414 -11.32 -6.69 8.73
C ILE A 414 -10.39 -6.01 9.74
N PHE A 415 -9.10 -6.27 9.62
CA PHE A 415 -8.04 -5.60 10.36
C PHE A 415 -7.30 -4.64 9.44
N LEU A 416 -7.13 -3.41 9.89
CA LEU A 416 -6.35 -2.37 9.24
C LEU A 416 -5.25 -1.89 10.20
N ASP A 417 -4.08 -1.60 9.69
CA ASP A 417 -3.10 -0.77 10.39
C ASP A 417 -2.45 0.20 9.41
N ALA A 418 -1.94 1.31 9.93
CA ALA A 418 -1.12 2.24 9.17
C ALA A 418 -0.34 3.16 10.12
N GLY A 419 0.86 3.55 9.70
CA GLY A 419 1.74 4.40 10.50
C GLY A 419 1.39 5.89 10.38
N ILE A 420 1.43 6.64 11.48
CA ILE A 420 1.14 8.09 11.47
C ILE A 420 2.21 8.94 10.76
N ARG A 421 3.34 8.32 10.36
CA ARG A 421 4.50 8.91 9.67
C ARG A 421 4.94 8.06 8.46
N ASP A 422 4.03 7.28 7.88
CA ASP A 422 4.34 6.45 6.72
C ASP A 422 4.67 7.35 5.52
N GLY A 423 5.84 7.19 4.88
CA GLY A 423 6.19 7.94 3.68
C GLY A 423 5.18 7.80 2.55
N LEU A 424 4.47 6.67 2.47
CA LEU A 424 3.39 6.44 1.51
C LEU A 424 2.05 7.10 1.90
N GLN A 425 2.00 7.80 3.04
CA GLN A 425 0.80 8.42 3.60
C GLN A 425 -0.37 7.44 3.76
N SER A 426 -0.06 6.17 4.05
CA SER A 426 -1.07 5.09 4.01
C SER A 426 -2.19 5.27 5.04
N LEU A 427 -1.93 5.96 6.15
CA LEU A 427 -2.92 6.17 7.20
C LEU A 427 -4.10 7.01 6.73
N THR A 428 -3.88 8.06 5.94
CA THR A 428 -4.94 8.92 5.40
C THR A 428 -5.95 8.09 4.61
N GLY A 429 -5.47 7.28 3.67
CA GLY A 429 -6.32 6.38 2.88
C GLY A 429 -6.97 5.27 3.71
N THR A 430 -6.24 4.69 4.66
CA THR A 430 -6.71 3.60 5.52
C THR A 430 -7.77 4.07 6.52
N TYR A 431 -7.64 5.29 7.05
CA TYR A 431 -8.61 5.89 7.95
C TYR A 431 -9.97 6.05 7.25
N ARG A 432 -9.98 6.49 5.99
CA ARG A 432 -11.22 6.56 5.18
C ARG A 432 -11.88 5.19 5.03
N ILE A 433 -11.12 4.12 4.86
CA ILE A 433 -11.66 2.75 4.85
C ILE A 433 -12.26 2.40 6.23
N ALA A 434 -11.56 2.72 7.32
CA ALA A 434 -12.04 2.44 8.67
C ALA A 434 -13.34 3.20 9.00
N ALA A 435 -13.44 4.46 8.57
CA ALA A 435 -14.64 5.27 8.71
C ALA A 435 -15.84 4.72 7.91
N LEU A 436 -15.60 4.30 6.66
CA LEU A 436 -16.60 3.60 5.86
C LEU A 436 -17.04 2.28 6.52
N LEU A 437 -16.11 1.55 7.13
CA LEU A 437 -16.45 0.36 7.92
C LEU A 437 -17.26 0.69 9.16
N GLN A 438 -16.96 1.78 9.89
CA GLN A 438 -17.74 2.21 11.04
C GLN A 438 -19.18 2.58 10.68
N SER A 439 -19.40 3.17 9.50
CA SER A 439 -20.74 3.55 9.05
C SER A 439 -21.63 2.36 8.70
N ARG A 440 -21.01 1.26 8.25
CA ARG A 440 -21.71 0.02 7.88
C ARG A 440 -21.71 -1.05 8.98
N GLU A 441 -20.74 -1.01 9.87
CA GLU A 441 -20.54 -1.94 10.98
C GLU A 441 -20.10 -1.16 12.23
N PRO A 442 -21.07 -0.76 13.09
CA PRO A 442 -20.81 0.06 14.27
C PRO A 442 -19.84 -0.54 15.29
N ASN A 443 -19.56 -1.86 15.23
CA ASN A 443 -18.54 -2.50 16.08
C ASN A 443 -17.12 -2.42 15.49
N THR A 444 -16.85 -1.45 14.61
CA THR A 444 -15.51 -1.16 14.10
C THR A 444 -14.78 -0.20 15.05
N ARG A 445 -13.59 -0.58 15.52
CA ARG A 445 -12.80 0.24 16.48
C ARG A 445 -11.59 0.90 15.84
N ILE A 446 -11.22 2.06 16.35
CA ILE A 446 -9.98 2.74 15.98
C ILE A 446 -9.13 2.85 17.24
N PHE A 447 -7.89 2.40 17.15
CA PHE A 447 -6.89 2.48 18.22
C PHE A 447 -5.77 3.41 17.78
N GLU A 448 -5.26 4.20 18.72
CA GLU A 448 -4.14 5.10 18.46
C GLU A 448 -2.78 4.39 18.44
N GLU A 449 -2.68 3.20 19.05
CA GLU A 449 -1.45 2.41 19.07
C GLU A 449 -1.75 0.96 19.49
N PHE A 450 -0.79 0.04 19.32
CA PHE A 450 -0.86 -1.32 19.86
C PHE A 450 -0.79 -1.33 21.39
N SER A 451 0.03 -0.47 22.00
CA SER A 451 0.21 -0.38 23.46
C SER A 451 0.80 0.95 23.90
N GLY A 452 0.70 1.28 25.19
CA GLY A 452 1.42 2.43 25.77
C GLY A 452 0.60 3.73 25.87
N THR A 453 -0.57 3.81 25.25
CA THR A 453 -1.51 4.95 25.37
C THR A 453 -2.86 4.51 25.91
N ASP A 454 -3.65 5.43 26.45
CA ASP A 454 -4.99 5.12 26.99
C ASP A 454 -5.96 4.59 25.91
N LEU A 455 -5.73 4.97 24.65
CA LEU A 455 -6.52 4.56 23.48
C LEU A 455 -5.84 3.45 22.66
N SER A 456 -4.83 2.79 23.23
CA SER A 456 -4.18 1.64 22.62
C SER A 456 -5.03 0.36 22.71
N VAL A 457 -4.71 -0.65 21.89
CA VAL A 457 -5.24 -2.02 22.04
C VAL A 457 -4.97 -2.56 23.46
N HIS A 458 -3.77 -2.31 23.99
CA HIS A 458 -3.43 -2.55 25.38
C HIS A 458 -2.95 -1.27 26.08
N PRO A 459 -3.83 -0.60 26.85
CA PRO A 459 -3.43 0.55 27.64
C PRO A 459 -2.41 0.17 28.72
N SER A 460 -1.23 0.80 28.66
CA SER A 460 -0.12 0.57 29.59
C SER A 460 0.70 1.85 29.76
N PRO A 461 1.44 2.02 30.88
CA PRO A 461 2.30 3.19 31.06
C PRO A 461 3.49 3.27 30.10
N GLU A 462 3.87 2.14 29.49
CA GLU A 462 5.02 2.01 28.60
C GLU A 462 4.64 1.12 27.40
N PRO A 463 5.29 1.28 26.23
CA PRO A 463 5.18 0.38 25.09
C PRO A 463 5.48 -1.07 25.49
N VAL A 464 4.63 -2.00 25.07
CA VAL A 464 4.81 -3.44 25.30
C VAL A 464 4.42 -4.29 24.09
N MET A 465 5.35 -5.16 23.69
CA MET A 465 5.10 -6.24 22.75
C MET A 465 3.86 -7.07 23.15
N LEU A 466 2.90 -7.22 22.22
CA LEU A 466 1.59 -7.83 22.46
C LEU A 466 1.69 -9.28 22.96
N ASN A 467 2.76 -10.00 22.62
CA ASN A 467 2.96 -11.37 23.12
C ASN A 467 3.15 -11.45 24.63
N LYS A 468 3.65 -10.39 25.28
CA LYS A 468 3.83 -10.33 26.74
C LYS A 468 2.51 -10.11 27.48
N VAL A 469 1.54 -9.51 26.79
CA VAL A 469 0.24 -9.11 27.35
C VAL A 469 -0.94 -9.82 26.68
N TYR A 470 -0.67 -10.82 25.84
CA TYR A 470 -1.67 -11.56 25.07
C TYR A 470 -2.84 -12.05 25.94
N THR A 471 -2.58 -12.59 27.13
CA THR A 471 -3.62 -13.09 28.04
C THR A 471 -4.39 -12.01 28.80
N LEU A 472 -3.96 -10.75 28.69
CA LEU A 472 -4.58 -9.59 29.35
C LEU A 472 -5.51 -8.83 28.40
N ILE A 473 -5.41 -9.06 27.10
CA ILE A 473 -6.24 -8.41 26.07
C ILE A 473 -7.49 -9.25 25.84
N ASP A 474 -8.65 -8.59 25.79
CA ASP A 474 -9.90 -9.21 25.35
C ASP A 474 -9.95 -9.25 23.82
N TRP A 475 -9.51 -10.36 23.24
CA TRP A 475 -9.51 -10.57 21.79
C TRP A 475 -10.89 -10.81 21.18
N SER A 476 -11.97 -10.80 21.98
CA SER A 476 -13.33 -10.94 21.45
C SER A 476 -13.77 -9.69 20.68
N GLU A 477 -14.90 -9.79 19.95
CA GLU A 477 -15.55 -8.65 19.30
C GLU A 477 -15.85 -7.50 20.29
N LYS A 478 -16.04 -7.79 21.57
CA LYS A 478 -16.29 -6.78 22.60
C LYS A 478 -15.02 -6.01 23.00
N GLY A 479 -13.85 -6.63 22.95
CA GLY A 479 -12.61 -6.00 23.39
C GLY A 479 -11.85 -5.31 22.25
N THR A 480 -11.79 -5.94 21.08
CA THR A 480 -11.02 -5.43 19.93
C THR A 480 -11.89 -4.96 18.76
N GLY A 481 -13.23 -4.98 18.91
CA GLY A 481 -14.16 -4.74 17.82
C GLY A 481 -14.30 -5.97 16.92
N LYS A 482 -15.26 -5.90 16.00
CA LYS A 482 -15.37 -6.87 14.90
C LYS A 482 -14.32 -6.58 13.83
N ASN A 483 -14.25 -5.30 13.45
CA ASN A 483 -13.20 -4.74 12.60
C ASN A 483 -12.39 -3.74 13.43
N HIS A 484 -11.16 -3.44 13.02
CA HIS A 484 -10.43 -2.34 13.63
C HIS A 484 -9.34 -1.74 12.75
N LEU A 485 -8.98 -0.50 13.07
CA LEU A 485 -7.78 0.21 12.63
C LEU A 485 -6.83 0.41 13.83
N VAL A 486 -5.53 0.20 13.63
CA VAL A 486 -4.47 0.66 14.55
C VAL A 486 -3.60 1.70 13.84
N MET A 487 -3.54 2.92 14.40
CA MET A 487 -2.80 4.07 13.86
C MET A 487 -1.41 4.18 14.49
N TYR A 488 -0.53 3.20 14.27
CA TYR A 488 0.71 3.09 15.06
C TYR A 488 1.68 4.28 14.85
N GLY A 489 2.40 4.62 15.91
CA GLY A 489 3.30 5.75 16.04
C GLY A 489 2.92 6.58 17.27
N TYR A 490 3.90 6.90 18.12
CA TYR A 490 3.67 7.78 19.26
C TYR A 490 3.67 9.24 18.79
N PRO A 491 2.60 10.03 19.01
CA PRO A 491 2.54 11.42 18.56
C PRO A 491 3.68 12.29 19.12
N ASP A 492 4.15 11.98 20.33
CA ASP A 492 5.21 12.67 21.07
C ASP A 492 6.59 12.01 20.99
N ALA A 493 6.78 11.07 20.05
CA ALA A 493 8.06 10.40 19.81
C ALA A 493 9.21 11.40 19.60
N THR A 494 10.37 11.11 20.19
CA THR A 494 11.58 11.92 19.97
C THR A 494 12.10 11.74 18.53
N PRO A 495 12.93 12.67 18.02
CA PRO A 495 13.58 12.50 16.72
C PRO A 495 14.32 11.17 16.58
N GLU A 496 14.98 10.70 17.64
CA GLU A 496 15.69 9.41 17.64
C GLU A 496 14.74 8.21 17.54
N GLU A 497 13.55 8.29 18.16
CA GLU A 497 12.52 7.24 18.06
C GLU A 497 11.89 7.19 16.67
N ILE A 498 11.64 8.37 16.08
CA ILE A 498 11.19 8.51 14.69
C ILE A 498 12.25 7.96 13.74
N ASP A 499 13.54 8.27 13.96
CA ASP A 499 14.66 7.71 13.19
C ASP A 499 14.79 6.20 13.35
N ALA A 500 14.45 5.66 14.53
CA ALA A 500 14.37 4.23 14.79
C ALA A 500 13.14 3.54 14.17
N GLY A 501 12.23 4.29 13.54
CA GLY A 501 11.11 3.75 12.77
C GLY A 501 9.73 4.05 13.33
N ASP A 502 9.60 4.79 14.43
CA ASP A 502 8.29 5.01 15.07
C ASP A 502 7.25 5.63 14.13
N GLY A 503 6.17 4.90 13.89
CA GLY A 503 5.06 5.33 13.02
C GLY A 503 5.40 5.41 11.53
N LYS A 504 6.61 5.01 11.09
CA LYS A 504 7.03 5.02 9.67
C LYS A 504 6.45 3.84 8.87
N HIS A 505 6.79 3.74 7.58
CA HIS A 505 6.20 2.76 6.64
C HIS A 505 6.10 1.31 7.16
N VAL A 506 7.16 0.77 7.75
CA VAL A 506 7.15 -0.56 8.37
C VAL A 506 6.97 -0.49 9.90
N GLY A 507 7.44 0.58 10.53
CA GLY A 507 7.43 0.80 11.97
C GLY A 507 8.76 0.47 12.64
N SER A 508 8.85 0.69 13.95
CA SER A 508 9.93 0.21 14.80
C SER A 508 9.91 -1.33 14.91
N PRO A 509 10.99 -2.00 15.35
CA PRO A 509 10.99 -3.46 15.51
C PRO A 509 9.85 -4.00 16.40
N GLU A 510 9.42 -3.20 17.38
CA GLU A 510 8.27 -3.53 18.23
C GLU A 510 6.94 -3.41 17.46
N GLN A 511 6.75 -2.32 16.72
CA GLN A 511 5.58 -2.13 15.87
C GLN A 511 5.49 -3.25 14.82
N VAL A 512 6.58 -3.60 14.13
CA VAL A 512 6.62 -4.71 13.17
C VAL A 512 6.09 -6.01 13.76
N PHE A 513 6.53 -6.37 14.97
CA PHE A 513 6.03 -7.55 15.64
C PHE A 513 4.56 -7.42 16.01
N ASN A 514 4.16 -6.29 16.60
CA ASN A 514 2.80 -6.05 17.06
C ASN A 514 1.80 -6.06 15.92
N ARG A 515 2.16 -5.54 14.74
CA ARG A 515 1.39 -5.63 13.49
C ARG A 515 1.08 -7.08 13.14
N VAL A 516 2.10 -7.94 13.04
CA VAL A 516 1.91 -9.37 12.72
C VAL A 516 1.15 -10.09 13.83
N ALA A 517 1.48 -9.81 15.09
CA ALA A 517 0.86 -10.43 16.25
C ALA A 517 -0.63 -10.08 16.36
N MET A 518 -1.02 -8.83 16.14
CA MET A 518 -2.41 -8.37 16.15
C MET A 518 -3.25 -9.16 15.16
N PHE A 519 -2.79 -9.28 13.92
CA PHE A 519 -3.46 -10.06 12.88
C PHE A 519 -3.64 -11.53 13.29
N ILE A 520 -2.55 -12.20 13.71
CA ILE A 520 -2.58 -13.62 14.08
C ILE A 520 -3.47 -13.85 15.30
N TYR A 521 -3.34 -13.04 16.34
CA TYR A 521 -4.12 -13.17 17.56
C TYR A 521 -5.61 -12.94 17.30
N ARG A 522 -5.96 -11.96 16.46
CA ARG A 522 -7.34 -11.73 16.04
C ARG A 522 -7.89 -12.91 15.25
N ALA A 523 -7.13 -13.43 14.27
CA ALA A 523 -7.54 -14.60 13.49
C ALA A 523 -7.81 -15.81 14.38
N LEU A 524 -6.91 -16.11 15.32
CA LEU A 524 -7.05 -17.24 16.24
C LEU A 524 -8.22 -17.06 17.21
N ALA A 525 -8.46 -15.84 17.70
CA ALA A 525 -9.59 -15.56 18.58
C ALA A 525 -10.96 -15.70 17.88
N ARG A 526 -11.00 -15.60 16.54
CA ARG A 526 -12.22 -15.79 15.76
C ARG A 526 -12.67 -17.25 15.67
N TRP A 527 -11.75 -18.20 15.82
CA TRP A 527 -12.02 -19.60 15.56
C TRP A 527 -12.24 -20.40 16.85
N PRO A 528 -13.34 -21.17 16.95
CA PRO A 528 -13.58 -22.01 18.11
C PRO A 528 -12.76 -23.31 18.07
N ASP A 529 -12.58 -23.90 19.24
CA ASP A 529 -12.03 -25.26 19.41
C ASP A 529 -10.64 -25.45 18.77
N LEU A 530 -9.78 -24.43 18.83
CA LEU A 530 -8.39 -24.57 18.39
C LEU A 530 -7.55 -25.34 19.41
N ASP A 531 -6.61 -26.17 18.95
CA ASP A 531 -5.72 -26.93 19.84
C ASP A 531 -4.59 -26.06 20.39
N SER A 532 -4.61 -25.81 21.70
CA SER A 532 -3.53 -25.16 22.45
C SER A 532 -2.78 -26.14 23.36
N THR A 533 -2.91 -27.45 23.14
CA THR A 533 -2.19 -28.44 23.96
C THR A 533 -0.68 -28.30 23.80
N GLU A 534 0.04 -28.16 24.92
CA GLU A 534 1.50 -28.13 24.97
C GLU A 534 2.11 -29.28 24.17
N CYS A 535 3.06 -28.96 23.29
CA CYS A 535 3.81 -29.93 22.50
C CYS A 535 4.99 -30.47 23.31
N LYS A 536 5.14 -31.80 23.33
CA LYS A 536 6.25 -32.51 24.00
C LYS A 536 7.23 -33.18 23.04
N GLY A 537 7.03 -32.94 21.75
CA GLY A 537 7.71 -33.61 20.65
C GLY A 537 8.52 -32.65 19.80
N THR A 538 8.40 -32.75 18.48
CA THR A 538 9.17 -31.92 17.56
C THR A 538 8.79 -30.44 17.60
N PRO A 539 9.77 -29.51 17.49
CA PRO A 539 9.48 -28.10 17.28
C PRO A 539 8.72 -27.87 15.96
N GLY A 540 8.17 -26.66 15.79
CA GLY A 540 7.59 -26.23 14.52
C GLY A 540 8.63 -26.27 13.40
N LYS A 541 8.16 -26.41 12.16
CA LYS A 541 9.02 -26.52 10.97
C LYS A 541 8.73 -25.38 10.02
N ILE A 542 9.75 -24.61 9.68
CA ILE A 542 9.69 -23.60 8.63
C ILE A 542 10.52 -24.10 7.46
N PHE A 543 9.93 -24.14 6.28
CA PHE A 543 10.65 -24.53 5.07
C PHE A 543 10.01 -23.91 3.83
N ARG A 544 10.83 -23.83 2.78
CA ARG A 544 10.43 -23.38 1.46
C ARG A 544 9.92 -24.54 0.62
N GLY A 545 8.86 -24.31 -0.15
CA GLY A 545 8.37 -25.21 -1.18
C GLY A 545 8.17 -24.52 -2.52
N SER A 546 7.67 -25.27 -3.49
CA SER A 546 7.04 -24.72 -4.69
C SER A 546 5.89 -25.62 -5.11
N PHE A 547 4.97 -25.08 -5.90
CA PHE A 547 3.85 -25.81 -6.49
C PHE A 547 3.68 -25.36 -7.94
N TYR A 548 2.95 -26.13 -8.75
CA TYR A 548 2.59 -25.69 -10.10
C TYR A 548 1.34 -24.81 -10.02
N ALA A 549 1.47 -23.53 -10.36
CA ALA A 549 0.35 -22.60 -10.44
C ALA A 549 -0.19 -22.61 -11.86
N ASP A 550 -1.42 -23.12 -12.05
CA ASP A 550 -2.08 -23.15 -13.35
C ASP A 550 -2.30 -21.72 -13.86
N ALA A 551 -2.64 -20.78 -12.96
CA ALA A 551 -2.78 -19.35 -13.23
C ALA A 551 -1.53 -18.72 -13.87
N LEU A 552 -0.34 -19.22 -13.49
CA LEU A 552 0.93 -18.73 -14.04
C LEU A 552 1.51 -19.63 -15.14
N GLY A 553 0.94 -20.81 -15.38
CA GLY A 553 1.52 -21.82 -16.27
C GLY A 553 2.95 -22.24 -15.89
N SER A 554 3.34 -22.06 -14.63
CA SER A 554 4.71 -22.23 -14.13
C SER A 554 4.71 -22.59 -12.65
N ARG A 555 5.85 -23.08 -12.15
CA ARG A 555 6.01 -23.31 -10.71
C ARG A 555 6.23 -22.01 -9.96
N PHE A 556 5.48 -21.81 -8.87
CA PHE A 556 5.60 -20.67 -7.98
C PHE A 556 6.17 -21.08 -6.61
N GLY A 557 7.01 -20.22 -6.03
CA GLY A 557 7.60 -20.45 -4.72
C GLY A 557 6.66 -20.05 -3.58
N TYR A 558 6.80 -20.72 -2.44
CA TYR A 558 6.18 -20.29 -1.18
C TYR A 558 7.05 -20.73 0.01
N SER A 559 6.83 -20.12 1.15
CA SER A 559 7.33 -20.57 2.44
C SER A 559 6.16 -20.96 3.34
N ILE A 560 6.37 -21.96 4.20
CA ILE A 560 5.35 -22.47 5.11
C ILE A 560 5.95 -22.75 6.49
N SER A 561 5.20 -22.39 7.52
CA SER A 561 5.46 -22.73 8.92
C SER A 561 4.40 -23.71 9.40
N LEU A 562 4.84 -24.93 9.71
CA LEU A 562 4.01 -25.97 10.32
C LEU A 562 4.14 -25.92 11.84
N PRO A 563 3.02 -26.12 12.58
CA PRO A 563 3.03 -26.00 14.03
C PRO A 563 3.88 -27.09 14.69
N PRO A 564 4.28 -26.90 15.95
CA PRO A 564 4.95 -27.95 16.72
C PRO A 564 4.13 -29.24 16.82
N CYS A 565 4.83 -30.36 16.94
CA CYS A 565 4.25 -31.71 16.97
C CYS A 565 3.41 -32.06 15.73
N TYR A 566 3.56 -31.35 14.60
CA TYR A 566 2.78 -31.60 13.40
C TYR A 566 2.86 -33.07 12.97
N ASP A 567 4.05 -33.65 12.78
CA ASP A 567 4.23 -35.02 12.30
C ASP A 567 3.80 -36.12 13.28
N GLU A 568 3.71 -35.79 14.56
CA GLU A 568 3.30 -36.70 15.63
C GLU A 568 1.78 -36.70 15.85
N SER A 569 1.07 -35.81 15.15
CA SER A 569 -0.34 -35.51 15.34
C SER A 569 -1.14 -35.77 14.07
N SER A 570 -2.38 -36.23 14.25
CA SER A 570 -3.40 -36.31 13.18
C SER A 570 -4.35 -35.11 13.17
N LEU A 571 -4.08 -34.08 13.99
CA LEU A 571 -4.89 -32.87 14.04
C LEU A 571 -4.85 -32.12 12.69
N VAL A 572 -5.91 -31.35 12.47
CA VAL A 572 -6.04 -30.40 11.36
C VAL A 572 -5.99 -28.98 11.90
N TYR A 573 -5.41 -28.06 11.14
CA TYR A 573 -5.04 -26.73 11.62
C TYR A 573 -5.69 -25.63 10.78
N PRO A 574 -6.07 -24.48 11.38
CA PRO A 574 -6.39 -23.29 10.59
C PRO A 574 -5.15 -22.79 9.83
N VAL A 575 -5.38 -22.02 8.78
CA VAL A 575 -4.31 -21.50 7.91
C VAL A 575 -4.35 -19.98 7.87
N ILE A 576 -3.20 -19.35 8.06
CA ILE A 576 -3.00 -17.91 7.92
C ILE A 576 -2.09 -17.69 6.71
N TYR A 577 -2.58 -16.99 5.71
CA TYR A 577 -1.80 -16.56 4.55
C TYR A 577 -1.25 -15.17 4.82
N PHE A 578 0.06 -14.99 4.69
CA PHE A 578 0.73 -13.70 4.88
C PHE A 578 1.45 -13.28 3.61
N LEU A 579 0.94 -12.25 2.95
CA LEU A 579 1.47 -11.72 1.71
C LEU A 579 2.67 -10.79 2.02
N PRO A 580 3.84 -11.06 1.44
CA PRO A 580 5.02 -10.21 1.61
C PRO A 580 4.87 -8.86 0.89
N GLY A 581 5.77 -7.91 1.20
CA GLY A 581 5.94 -6.70 0.40
C GLY A 581 6.55 -7.01 -0.99
N SER A 582 6.53 -6.00 -1.86
CA SER A 582 7.06 -6.11 -3.22
C SER A 582 8.55 -6.49 -3.20
N GLY A 583 8.91 -7.54 -3.93
CA GLY A 583 10.31 -7.97 -4.10
C GLY A 583 10.88 -8.80 -2.95
N MET A 584 10.17 -8.88 -1.82
CA MET A 584 10.57 -9.64 -0.64
C MET A 584 10.46 -11.15 -0.85
N TRP A 585 11.32 -11.90 -0.17
CA TRP A 585 11.27 -13.36 -0.19
C TRP A 585 10.22 -13.89 0.79
N ALA A 586 9.53 -14.96 0.41
CA ALA A 586 8.56 -15.63 1.29
C ALA A 586 9.18 -16.07 2.64
N GLU A 587 10.45 -16.49 2.63
CA GLU A 587 11.16 -16.98 3.81
C GLU A 587 11.34 -15.86 4.85
N ASP A 588 11.60 -14.62 4.41
CA ASP A 588 11.82 -13.45 5.26
C ASP A 588 10.57 -13.08 6.07
N VAL A 589 9.38 -13.39 5.54
CA VAL A 589 8.11 -13.23 6.28
C VAL A 589 7.94 -14.37 7.27
N THR A 590 8.00 -15.62 6.81
CA THR A 590 7.69 -16.78 7.66
C THR A 590 8.66 -17.00 8.82
N VAL A 591 9.89 -16.45 8.76
CA VAL A 591 10.84 -16.54 9.89
C VAL A 591 10.35 -15.81 11.13
N THR A 592 9.49 -14.79 10.98
CA THR A 592 8.83 -14.10 12.11
C THR A 592 8.00 -15.07 12.96
N ASN A 593 7.57 -16.20 12.38
CA ASN A 593 6.84 -17.27 13.07
C ASN A 593 7.67 -18.06 14.09
N LEU A 594 8.98 -17.86 14.19
CA LEU A 594 9.76 -18.51 15.25
C LEU A 594 9.22 -18.19 16.65
N ILE A 595 8.74 -16.96 16.86
CA ILE A 595 8.15 -16.55 18.15
C ILE A 595 6.80 -17.23 18.38
N PHE A 596 5.91 -17.26 17.39
CA PHE A 596 4.60 -17.92 17.55
C PHE A 596 4.77 -19.44 17.68
N ASN A 597 5.73 -20.06 16.99
CA ASN A 597 6.08 -21.47 17.18
C ASN A 597 6.48 -21.80 18.62
N ALA A 598 7.23 -20.93 19.30
CA ALA A 598 7.56 -21.12 20.72
C ALA A 598 6.31 -21.01 21.62
N SER A 599 5.41 -20.08 21.32
CA SER A 599 4.14 -19.93 22.04
C SER A 599 3.18 -21.11 21.81
N MET A 600 3.10 -21.62 20.59
CA MET A 600 2.37 -22.84 20.24
C MET A 600 2.97 -24.07 20.90
N TYR A 601 4.30 -24.17 20.96
CA TYR A 601 5.01 -25.29 21.59
C TYR A 601 4.66 -25.39 23.08
N SER A 602 4.61 -24.25 23.76
CA SER A 602 4.31 -24.16 25.19
C SER A 602 2.81 -24.15 25.54
N GLY A 603 1.93 -24.19 24.54
CA GLY A 603 0.48 -24.19 24.72
C GLY A 603 -0.13 -22.84 25.12
N HIS A 604 0.62 -21.73 25.00
CA HIS A 604 0.10 -20.39 25.24
C HIS A 604 -0.71 -19.86 24.05
N LEU A 605 -0.42 -20.36 22.85
CA LEU A 605 -1.11 -20.00 21.62
C LEU A 605 -1.68 -21.26 20.95
N PRO A 606 -2.88 -21.22 20.37
CA PRO A 606 -3.38 -22.32 19.58
C PRO A 606 -2.51 -22.58 18.35
N LYS A 607 -2.48 -23.84 17.89
CA LYS A 607 -1.67 -24.27 16.74
C LYS A 607 -2.32 -23.86 15.41
N PHE A 608 -1.51 -23.31 14.50
CA PHE A 608 -1.91 -22.93 13.15
C PHE A 608 -0.80 -23.20 12.13
N ILE A 609 -1.14 -23.16 10.85
CA ILE A 609 -0.21 -23.14 9.73
C ILE A 609 -0.12 -21.70 9.21
N GLU A 610 1.09 -21.23 8.93
CA GLU A 610 1.29 -19.97 8.19
C GLU A 610 1.89 -20.25 6.82
N VAL A 611 1.41 -19.55 5.80
CA VAL A 611 1.88 -19.68 4.42
C VAL A 611 2.16 -18.29 3.85
N ALA A 612 3.33 -18.10 3.24
CA ALA A 612 3.66 -16.89 2.48
C ALA A 612 4.02 -17.26 1.03
N PRO A 613 3.36 -16.69 0.01
CA PRO A 613 3.83 -16.76 -1.37
C PRO A 613 5.13 -15.96 -1.55
N GLU A 614 5.86 -16.19 -2.65
CA GLU A 614 6.93 -15.27 -3.04
C GLU A 614 6.41 -13.88 -3.41
N GLY A 615 7.12 -12.83 -2.96
CA GLY A 615 6.86 -11.44 -3.33
C GLY A 615 7.56 -11.01 -4.62
N GLN A 616 8.27 -11.93 -5.29
CA GLN A 616 8.95 -11.67 -6.56
C GLN A 616 8.13 -12.12 -7.75
N CYS A 617 8.17 -11.35 -8.83
CA CYS A 617 7.66 -11.79 -10.11
C CYS A 617 8.59 -12.82 -10.75
N CYS A 618 8.06 -13.50 -11.75
CA CYS A 618 8.82 -14.45 -12.54
C CYS A 618 9.97 -13.77 -13.28
N ARG A 619 10.97 -14.59 -13.62
CA ARG A 619 12.16 -14.19 -14.34
C ARG A 619 12.16 -14.82 -15.72
N ILE A 620 12.46 -14.02 -16.73
CA ILE A 620 12.67 -14.46 -18.10
C ILE A 620 14.16 -14.73 -18.28
N HIS A 621 14.52 -15.94 -18.69
CA HIS A 621 15.88 -16.29 -19.09
C HIS A 621 16.13 -15.78 -20.51
N LYS A 622 16.84 -14.65 -20.64
CA LYS A 622 17.05 -13.92 -21.90
C LYS A 622 17.49 -14.82 -23.08
N PRO A 623 18.44 -15.78 -22.90
CA PRO A 623 18.88 -16.64 -23.99
C PRO A 623 17.83 -17.64 -24.50
N THR A 624 16.88 -18.05 -23.66
CA THR A 624 15.91 -19.11 -24.02
C THR A 624 14.46 -18.62 -24.09
N GLY A 625 14.16 -17.43 -23.56
CA GLY A 625 12.81 -16.92 -23.39
C GLY A 625 11.98 -17.67 -22.34
N LYS A 626 12.56 -18.63 -21.62
CA LYS A 626 11.82 -19.41 -20.61
C LYS A 626 11.53 -18.57 -19.36
N ARG A 627 10.32 -18.72 -18.84
CA ARG A 627 9.82 -18.04 -17.63
C ARG A 627 9.91 -18.93 -16.40
N TYR A 628 10.51 -18.41 -15.33
CA TYR A 628 10.72 -19.11 -14.07
C TYR A 628 10.15 -18.30 -12.90
N CYS A 629 9.18 -18.86 -12.18
CA CYS A 629 8.51 -18.16 -11.07
C CYS A 629 8.91 -18.69 -9.68
N ALA A 630 9.76 -19.72 -9.62
CA ALA A 630 10.28 -20.29 -8.40
C ALA A 630 11.82 -20.24 -8.41
N CYS A 631 12.37 -19.03 -8.39
CA CYS A 631 13.81 -18.78 -8.32
C CYS A 631 14.21 -18.24 -6.95
N VAL A 632 15.43 -18.54 -6.48
CA VAL A 632 16.05 -17.93 -5.30
C VAL A 632 17.50 -17.61 -5.53
N ASN A 633 18.04 -16.70 -4.72
CA ASN A 633 19.49 -16.58 -4.56
C ASN A 633 20.09 -17.96 -4.27
N ASP A 634 21.07 -18.38 -5.07
CA ASP A 634 21.80 -19.60 -4.77
C ASP A 634 22.60 -19.45 -3.46
N LYS A 635 22.56 -20.48 -2.61
CA LYS A 635 23.24 -20.46 -1.30
C LYS A 635 24.77 -20.51 -1.40
N GLY A 636 25.32 -20.96 -2.54
CA GLY A 636 26.76 -21.05 -2.79
C GLY A 636 27.32 -19.91 -3.64
N ASP A 637 26.48 -19.24 -4.44
CA ASP A 637 26.88 -18.16 -5.33
C ASP A 637 25.78 -17.10 -5.52
N GLY A 638 25.95 -15.94 -4.90
CA GLY A 638 25.00 -14.82 -5.00
C GLY A 638 24.84 -14.22 -6.40
N SER A 639 25.68 -14.60 -7.38
CA SER A 639 25.56 -14.21 -8.79
C SER A 639 24.65 -15.13 -9.62
N VAL A 640 24.08 -16.17 -8.99
CA VAL A 640 23.29 -17.20 -9.65
C VAL A 640 21.91 -17.35 -8.99
N TRP A 641 20.90 -17.59 -9.81
CA TRP A 641 19.58 -18.05 -9.39
C TRP A 641 19.53 -19.57 -9.34
N SER A 642 18.91 -20.11 -8.29
CA SER A 642 18.41 -21.48 -8.25
C SER A 642 16.92 -21.48 -8.61
N CYS A 643 16.60 -21.88 -9.84
CA CYS A 643 15.24 -21.88 -10.36
C CYS A 643 14.71 -23.31 -10.50
N VAL A 644 13.54 -23.59 -9.93
CA VAL A 644 12.88 -24.89 -10.11
C VAL A 644 12.35 -25.00 -11.54
N ASP A 645 12.43 -26.20 -12.14
CA ASP A 645 11.87 -26.47 -13.47
C ASP A 645 10.39 -26.02 -13.55
N PRO A 646 10.06 -25.05 -14.42
CA PRO A 646 8.73 -24.45 -14.46
C PRO A 646 7.65 -25.42 -14.92
N GLN A 647 8.00 -26.54 -15.59
CA GLN A 647 7.04 -27.50 -16.11
C GLN A 647 6.81 -28.71 -15.17
N CYS A 648 7.59 -28.83 -14.10
CA CYS A 648 7.43 -29.92 -13.15
C CYS A 648 6.11 -29.77 -12.37
N LYS A 649 5.24 -30.78 -12.44
CA LYS A 649 3.95 -30.83 -11.70
C LYS A 649 3.99 -31.67 -10.42
N GLY A 650 5.14 -32.29 -10.12
CA GLY A 650 5.32 -33.13 -8.93
C GLY A 650 5.60 -32.34 -7.65
N ALA A 651 5.88 -33.09 -6.57
CA ALA A 651 6.38 -32.53 -5.32
C ALA A 651 7.69 -31.76 -5.54
N HIS A 652 7.93 -30.72 -4.73
CA HIS A 652 9.07 -29.82 -4.86
C HIS A 652 10.41 -30.58 -4.96
N GLU A 653 10.62 -31.56 -4.09
CA GLU A 653 11.86 -32.34 -3.97
C GLU A 653 12.11 -33.27 -5.17
N ALA A 654 11.07 -33.52 -5.97
CA ALA A 654 11.16 -34.32 -7.19
C ALA A 654 11.47 -33.48 -8.44
N CYS A 655 11.43 -32.15 -8.33
CA CYS A 655 11.68 -31.24 -9.45
C CYS A 655 13.18 -30.91 -9.59
N GLU A 656 13.62 -30.73 -10.83
CA GLU A 656 14.99 -30.29 -11.11
C GLU A 656 15.18 -28.82 -10.70
N ILE A 657 16.35 -28.50 -10.15
CA ILE A 657 16.77 -27.13 -9.83
C ILE A 657 17.87 -26.73 -10.81
N LEU A 658 17.57 -25.73 -11.63
CA LEU A 658 18.46 -25.16 -12.63
C LEU A 658 19.22 -23.98 -12.03
N LYS A 659 20.52 -23.87 -12.36
CA LYS A 659 21.37 -22.75 -11.98
C LYS A 659 21.45 -21.78 -13.15
N ILE A 660 20.95 -20.56 -12.97
CA ILE A 660 20.86 -19.56 -14.04
C ILE A 660 21.62 -18.29 -13.60
N PRO A 661 22.63 -17.81 -14.32
CA PRO A 661 23.33 -16.58 -13.97
C PRO A 661 22.38 -15.38 -13.94
N LYS A 662 22.49 -14.51 -12.94
CA LYS A 662 21.57 -13.37 -12.76
C LYS A 662 21.55 -12.44 -13.96
N GLN A 663 22.71 -12.17 -14.56
CA GLN A 663 22.86 -11.33 -15.74
C GLN A 663 22.10 -11.85 -16.99
N GLU A 664 21.83 -13.16 -17.04
CA GLU A 664 21.07 -13.79 -18.12
C GLU A 664 19.55 -13.76 -17.86
N THR A 665 19.11 -13.19 -16.74
CA THR A 665 17.70 -13.06 -16.42
C THR A 665 17.26 -11.61 -16.39
N VAL A 666 15.98 -11.41 -16.60
CA VAL A 666 15.30 -10.16 -16.28
C VAL A 666 13.99 -10.51 -15.58
N GLN A 667 13.59 -9.70 -14.62
CA GLN A 667 12.26 -9.85 -14.02
C GLN A 667 11.21 -9.43 -15.06
N GLU A 668 9.96 -9.88 -14.95
CA GLU A 668 8.91 -9.46 -15.89
C GLU A 668 8.05 -8.30 -15.37
N CYS A 669 8.25 -7.90 -14.11
CA CYS A 669 7.60 -6.73 -13.51
C CYS A 669 8.66 -5.88 -12.78
N PRO A 670 8.44 -4.57 -12.64
CA PRO A 670 9.31 -3.67 -11.88
C PRO A 670 9.06 -3.83 -10.37
N GLY A 671 10.13 -3.78 -9.56
CA GLY A 671 10.05 -3.77 -8.09
C GLY A 671 9.63 -5.08 -7.41
N GLY A 672 8.69 -5.87 -7.96
CA GLY A 672 8.15 -7.07 -7.33
C GLY A 672 6.64 -7.26 -7.55
N CYS A 673 6.06 -8.25 -6.86
CA CYS A 673 4.68 -8.68 -7.06
C CYS A 673 3.69 -7.70 -6.38
N VAL A 674 2.71 -7.23 -7.14
CA VAL A 674 1.56 -6.42 -6.68
C VAL A 674 0.34 -7.29 -6.29
N PHE A 675 0.49 -8.63 -6.31
CA PHE A 675 -0.57 -9.63 -6.09
C PHE A 675 -1.88 -9.35 -6.87
N ALA A 676 -1.74 -8.75 -8.04
CA ALA A 676 -2.83 -8.43 -8.96
C ALA A 676 -2.60 -9.11 -10.31
N ASN A 677 -3.69 -9.41 -11.02
CA ASN A 677 -3.64 -9.92 -12.39
C ASN A 677 -3.21 -8.82 -13.36
N GLN A 678 -1.99 -8.94 -13.91
CA GLN A 678 -1.37 -7.87 -14.70
C GLN A 678 -1.98 -7.74 -16.10
N VAL A 679 -1.91 -6.52 -16.66
CA VAL A 679 -2.36 -6.22 -18.04
C VAL A 679 -1.23 -6.32 -19.07
N SER A 680 0.03 -6.32 -18.63
CA SER A 680 1.23 -6.45 -19.47
C SER A 680 2.41 -6.88 -18.59
N ASP A 681 3.50 -7.33 -19.22
CA ASP A 681 4.82 -7.32 -18.57
C ASP A 681 5.46 -5.91 -18.66
N GLN A 682 6.61 -5.73 -18.00
CA GLN A 682 7.34 -4.47 -18.03
C GLN A 682 7.89 -4.08 -19.41
N PHE A 683 7.81 -4.98 -20.41
CA PHE A 683 8.26 -4.74 -21.78
C PHE A 683 7.10 -4.37 -22.72
N GLY A 684 5.90 -4.15 -22.19
CA GLY A 684 4.71 -3.80 -22.98
C GLY A 684 4.06 -4.98 -23.69
N ASN A 685 4.45 -6.22 -23.39
CA ASN A 685 3.85 -7.38 -24.05
C ASN A 685 2.50 -7.74 -23.42
N VAL A 686 1.41 -7.33 -24.07
CA VAL A 686 0.03 -7.66 -23.64
C VAL A 686 -0.31 -9.14 -23.68
N GLU A 687 0.38 -9.95 -24.48
CA GLU A 687 0.14 -11.40 -24.51
C GLU A 687 0.60 -12.07 -23.21
N SER A 688 1.52 -11.44 -22.47
CA SER A 688 1.99 -11.95 -21.18
C SER A 688 0.89 -11.97 -20.12
N ALA A 689 -0.08 -11.05 -20.22
CA ALA A 689 -1.22 -10.93 -19.31
C ALA A 689 -2.03 -12.22 -19.20
N ALA A 690 -1.98 -13.11 -20.21
CA ALA A 690 -2.62 -14.42 -20.19
C ALA A 690 -2.06 -15.35 -19.11
N HIS A 691 -0.81 -15.15 -18.66
CA HIS A 691 -0.12 -16.00 -17.70
C HIS A 691 0.54 -15.22 -16.53
N MET A 692 0.30 -13.92 -16.44
CA MET A 692 0.70 -13.06 -15.32
C MET A 692 -0.48 -12.84 -14.36
N LYS A 693 -1.14 -13.95 -13.99
CA LYS A 693 -2.29 -13.98 -13.09
C LYS A 693 -1.87 -14.19 -11.64
N TYR A 694 -1.17 -13.20 -11.07
CA TYR A 694 -0.59 -13.31 -9.73
C TYR A 694 -1.63 -13.32 -8.61
N GLU A 695 -2.80 -12.73 -8.83
CA GLU A 695 -3.91 -12.82 -7.89
C GLU A 695 -4.53 -14.22 -7.91
N ASP A 696 -4.84 -14.73 -9.11
CA ASP A 696 -5.42 -16.06 -9.28
C ASP A 696 -4.47 -17.16 -8.77
N MET A 697 -3.16 -16.94 -8.84
CA MET A 697 -2.15 -17.83 -8.24
C MET A 697 -2.36 -18.04 -6.74
N LEU A 698 -2.91 -17.06 -6.00
CA LEU A 698 -3.23 -17.24 -4.59
C LEU A 698 -4.31 -18.30 -4.40
N LEU A 699 -5.26 -18.43 -5.32
CA LEU A 699 -6.27 -19.50 -5.31
C LEU A 699 -5.61 -20.86 -5.52
N ASP A 700 -4.68 -20.95 -6.48
CA ASP A 700 -3.91 -22.17 -6.72
C ASP A 700 -3.05 -22.55 -5.48
N LEU A 701 -2.45 -21.56 -4.82
CA LEU A 701 -1.70 -21.77 -3.58
C LEU A 701 -2.61 -22.30 -2.46
N MET A 702 -3.79 -21.71 -2.28
CA MET A 702 -4.76 -22.18 -1.29
C MET A 702 -5.20 -23.62 -1.56
N ALA A 703 -5.43 -23.98 -2.82
CA ALA A 703 -5.77 -25.34 -3.23
C ALA A 703 -4.61 -26.32 -2.98
N HIS A 704 -3.38 -25.96 -3.36
CA HIS A 704 -2.19 -26.75 -3.07
C HIS A 704 -2.01 -27.01 -1.58
N VAL A 705 -2.22 -25.98 -0.75
CA VAL A 705 -2.11 -26.09 0.71
C VAL A 705 -3.18 -27.02 1.28
N ASP A 706 -4.41 -26.92 0.79
CA ASP A 706 -5.54 -27.77 1.17
C ASP A 706 -5.35 -29.25 0.87
N GLU A 707 -4.66 -29.56 -0.23
CA GLU A 707 -4.40 -30.92 -0.70
C GLU A 707 -3.17 -31.54 -0.01
N THR A 708 -2.17 -30.71 0.26
CA THR A 708 -0.85 -31.16 0.74
C THR A 708 -0.76 -31.24 2.26
N TYR A 709 -1.45 -30.35 2.98
CA TYR A 709 -1.31 -30.21 4.43
C TYR A 709 -2.59 -30.53 5.19
N ARG A 710 -2.46 -30.79 6.49
CA ARG A 710 -3.59 -31.09 7.40
C ARG A 710 -4.32 -29.80 7.77
N VAL A 711 -5.15 -29.33 6.86
CA VAL A 711 -5.93 -28.09 6.99
C VAL A 711 -7.32 -28.37 7.53
N ARG A 712 -7.78 -27.55 8.48
CA ARG A 712 -9.15 -27.58 9.01
C ARG A 712 -10.12 -27.12 7.94
N LYS A 713 -11.17 -27.91 7.69
CA LYS A 713 -12.18 -27.62 6.67
C LYS A 713 -13.29 -26.73 7.23
N ALA A 714 -13.99 -26.05 6.33
CA ALA A 714 -15.06 -25.13 6.70
C ALA A 714 -16.18 -25.83 7.49
N GLN A 715 -16.72 -25.15 8.50
CA GLN A 715 -17.75 -25.67 9.39
C GLN A 715 -18.69 -24.55 9.84
N THR A 716 -19.99 -24.83 9.91
CA THR A 716 -20.97 -23.92 10.51
C THR A 716 -20.64 -23.74 12.00
N ALA A 717 -20.48 -22.49 12.44
CA ALA A 717 -20.27 -22.16 13.83
C ALA A 717 -21.42 -22.72 14.68
N PRO A 718 -21.15 -23.22 15.89
CA PRO A 718 -22.20 -23.46 16.87
C PRO A 718 -22.98 -22.14 17.08
N ALA A 719 -24.30 -22.20 17.25
CA ALA A 719 -25.05 -21.03 17.66
C ALA A 719 -24.44 -20.52 18.99
N GLN A 720 -23.93 -19.29 18.99
CA GLN A 720 -23.32 -18.65 20.15
C GLN A 720 -24.37 -18.15 21.14
#